data_AF-A0A954VG99-F1
#
_entry.id   AF-A0A954VG99-F1
#
_cell.length_a   1.000
_cell.length_b   1.000
_cell.length_c   1.000
_cell.angle_alpha   90.00
_cell.angle_beta   90.00
_cell.angle_gamma   90.00
#
_symmetry.space_group_name_H-M   'P 1'
#
loop_
_entity.id
_entity.type
_entity.pdbx_description
1 polymer ?
#
loop_
_entity_poly.entity_id
_entity_poly.type
_entity_poly.pdbx_seq_one_letter_code
_entity_poly.pdbx_strand_id
1 'polypeptide(L)'
;MHEPGSKYLYSTFGYNLLGNVAEGATGTPFPRLLTKYVFEPADMSNTVIDDLFTVISNRTRGYVRPNQSLLSRFGDYSNLQAGQLYNAPLHDTSMKIPGGGLLSTPCDLVKFAIALNTGKLLSRESLATMWTSQVTSNQDETGYGLGWRIGLNGQEKCVWHTGGQAGTSTILYILPESGTSVAIMCNLQSVGLLELASSLAQQVSYQPPAEVDYNPAIEKLRTAVQYEVLAKQLPALSISIVEKNRIVWAKGFGHQDADKKTPATENTVYRVGSVSKLFTDIAVMQQVEDGKLDLDQPIQELLPEFQPHNAFGESITLRQLMTHRSGLVRESPIGNYFDPTQPSLASTVTSLNQTSLVYAPNTRTKYSNAAVAVVGTILEHSSGSSHPQQVRTNILDPLGMEHSSFEVSPEHERDLATGWMHTYDDRRFEAPNFLLGTGPAGNLYSSVTDLSKFMMCIFEGGSLDGQQIISSNVLEAMLTPQKELDGTPQSFGIGFHIQDLDGYQKVGHGGAIYGFSTQLEALPERKIGVVAASALDGSNGVVGRLSDYALRLMLAAQDGKPLPNYETTTSLPSERATAMVGSYEDPANQSRVQISEYNGRTFLQRGSFRRELRARDSDGGIIIDDVFGFGPEVRLEQPGMLAIGEQKLERQAESPPADAPQRWKGLIGEYGWDHNTLYILEDGQQLVALIEWFYYYPLTEIDENTYLFPNYGLYHGEGLKFSRNEHGIATKVTAAEVEFFRREVGTRDGQTFKITPLRPIEELREVAQKALPPEENGDFRPSELVEVVSLDPSVQLDIRYATTNNFTGSQFYQQARAFLQRPAAEALIRVHKKLSSEGLGLLIHDAYRPWYVTKMFWDATPDSMKDFVANPARGSRHNRGCAVDLTLYDLRTGQPIPMVAGYDEFSPRSFPLYPGGTNRQRWYRELLRTAMQAEGFTIYEYEWWHFDFKDWRKYRIGNLTFEQIPPSD
;
A
#
# COMPACT_ATOMS: atom_id res chain seq x y z
N MET A 1 -58.76 30.89 -29.68
CA MET A 1 -58.32 31.22 -28.31
C MET A 1 -59.20 30.44 -27.35
N HIS A 2 -58.61 29.79 -26.36
CA HIS A 2 -59.28 28.97 -25.33
C HIS A 2 -58.80 29.44 -23.95
N GLU A 3 -59.56 29.12 -22.91
CA GLU A 3 -59.23 29.47 -21.53
C GLU A 3 -57.86 28.89 -21.13
N PRO A 4 -56.98 29.64 -20.43
CA PRO A 4 -55.70 29.13 -19.95
C PRO A 4 -55.86 27.82 -19.17
N GLY A 5 -54.97 26.85 -19.43
CA GLY A 5 -55.04 25.52 -18.82
C GLY A 5 -56.07 24.58 -19.45
N SER A 6 -57.10 25.05 -20.15
CA SER A 6 -58.16 24.18 -20.69
C SER A 6 -57.75 23.36 -21.91
N LYS A 7 -56.83 23.87 -22.73
CA LYS A 7 -56.31 23.21 -23.95
C LYS A 7 -54.87 23.60 -24.22
N TYR A 8 -54.11 22.64 -24.77
CA TYR A 8 -52.76 22.90 -25.27
C TYR A 8 -52.76 23.44 -26.70
N LEU A 9 -52.01 24.51 -26.91
CA LEU A 9 -51.68 25.05 -28.23
C LEU A 9 -50.27 25.64 -28.19
N TYR A 10 -49.39 25.17 -29.08
CA TYR A 10 -48.03 25.69 -29.20
C TYR A 10 -48.03 27.17 -29.61
N SER A 11 -47.17 27.98 -28.98
CA SER A 11 -46.98 29.40 -29.31
C SER A 11 -45.51 29.80 -29.30
N THR A 12 -44.97 30.13 -30.48
CA THR A 12 -43.63 30.71 -30.62
C THR A 12 -43.47 32.00 -29.81
N PHE A 13 -44.51 32.85 -29.76
CA PHE A 13 -44.46 34.10 -29.00
C PHE A 13 -44.39 33.88 -27.49
N GLY A 14 -44.85 32.72 -26.98
CA GLY A 14 -44.64 32.33 -25.59
C GLY A 14 -43.15 32.20 -25.25
N TYR A 15 -42.35 31.64 -26.16
CA TYR A 15 -40.89 31.56 -25.98
C TYR A 15 -40.21 32.92 -26.06
N ASN A 16 -40.72 33.84 -26.89
CA ASN A 16 -40.21 35.22 -26.90
C ASN A 16 -40.42 35.89 -25.53
N LEU A 17 -41.57 35.66 -24.89
CA LEU A 17 -41.81 36.15 -23.54
C LEU A 17 -40.84 35.50 -22.52
N LEU A 18 -40.61 34.19 -22.60
CA LEU A 18 -39.63 33.51 -21.75
C LEU A 18 -38.20 34.06 -21.93
N GLY A 19 -37.81 34.39 -23.15
CA GLY A 19 -36.54 35.06 -23.41
C GLY A 19 -36.43 36.41 -22.70
N ASN A 20 -37.48 37.23 -22.78
CA ASN A 20 -37.54 38.51 -22.05
C ASN A 20 -37.50 38.31 -20.53
N VAL A 21 -38.15 37.26 -20.00
CA VAL A 21 -38.08 36.93 -18.57
C VAL A 21 -36.65 36.57 -18.16
N ALA A 22 -35.94 35.78 -18.97
CA ALA A 22 -34.54 35.43 -18.73
C ALA A 22 -33.61 36.66 -18.79
N GLU A 23 -33.82 37.55 -19.77
CA GLU A 23 -33.08 38.82 -19.85
C GLU A 23 -33.34 39.69 -18.62
N GLY A 24 -34.61 39.85 -18.23
CA GLY A 24 -34.99 40.63 -17.05
C GLY A 24 -34.42 40.08 -15.74
N ALA A 25 -34.38 38.76 -15.60
CA ALA A 25 -33.84 38.10 -14.40
C ALA A 25 -32.31 38.20 -14.28
N THR A 26 -31.59 38.32 -15.41
CA THR A 26 -30.11 38.26 -15.45
C THR A 26 -29.45 39.58 -15.78
N GLY A 27 -30.21 40.56 -16.29
CA GLY A 27 -29.66 41.79 -16.87
C GLY A 27 -28.81 41.58 -18.12
N THR A 28 -28.81 40.38 -18.70
CA THR A 28 -27.96 39.99 -19.83
C THR A 28 -28.82 39.68 -21.06
N PRO A 29 -28.48 40.19 -22.26
CA PRO A 29 -29.22 39.87 -23.48
C PRO A 29 -29.27 38.36 -23.76
N PHE A 30 -30.42 37.86 -24.23
CA PHE A 30 -30.71 36.44 -24.41
C PHE A 30 -29.69 35.71 -25.29
N PRO A 31 -29.20 36.27 -26.42
CA PRO A 31 -28.11 35.68 -27.19
C PRO A 31 -26.85 35.38 -26.38
N ARG A 32 -26.48 36.26 -25.44
CA ARG A 32 -25.31 36.08 -24.59
C ARG A 32 -25.55 35.01 -23.53
N LEU A 33 -26.79 34.91 -23.02
CA LEU A 33 -27.18 33.82 -22.12
C LEU A 33 -27.03 32.46 -22.80
N LEU A 34 -27.52 32.32 -24.03
CA LEU A 34 -27.36 31.07 -24.79
C LEU A 34 -25.90 30.71 -25.02
N THR A 35 -25.07 31.69 -25.38
CA THR A 35 -23.64 31.44 -25.61
C THR A 35 -22.96 30.91 -24.33
N LYS A 36 -23.13 31.63 -23.22
CA LYS A 36 -22.46 31.33 -21.94
C LYS A 36 -22.97 30.04 -21.28
N TYR A 37 -24.27 29.82 -21.29
CA TYR A 37 -24.90 28.74 -20.50
C TYR A 37 -25.28 27.52 -21.32
N VAL A 38 -25.28 27.60 -22.66
CA VAL A 38 -25.68 26.48 -23.51
C VAL A 38 -24.60 26.15 -24.54
N PHE A 39 -24.19 27.10 -25.38
CA PHE A 39 -23.32 26.79 -26.52
C PHE A 39 -21.89 26.48 -26.10
N GLU A 40 -21.26 27.30 -25.25
CA GLU A 40 -19.89 27.07 -24.76
C GLU A 40 -19.81 25.79 -23.91
N PRO A 41 -20.70 25.56 -22.92
CA PRO A 41 -20.64 24.33 -22.14
C PRO A 41 -20.90 23.08 -22.97
N ALA A 42 -21.78 23.14 -23.97
CA ALA A 42 -22.05 21.99 -24.85
C ALA A 42 -21.10 21.90 -26.06
N ASP A 43 -20.09 22.75 -26.17
CA ASP A 43 -19.15 22.79 -27.31
C ASP A 43 -19.84 22.92 -28.70
N MET A 44 -20.90 23.73 -28.76
CA MET A 44 -21.68 24.01 -29.97
C MET A 44 -21.08 25.18 -30.78
N SER A 45 -19.84 25.00 -31.25
CA SER A 45 -19.04 26.07 -31.87
C SER A 45 -19.53 26.57 -33.24
N ASN A 46 -20.49 25.88 -33.87
CA ASN A 46 -21.09 26.26 -35.16
C ASN A 46 -22.51 26.81 -35.01
N THR A 47 -23.00 26.96 -33.77
CA THR A 47 -24.36 27.42 -33.48
C THR A 47 -24.35 28.92 -33.21
N VAL A 48 -25.16 29.67 -33.95
CA VAL A 48 -25.19 31.13 -33.92
C VAL A 48 -26.61 31.66 -33.98
N ILE A 49 -26.79 32.92 -33.59
CA ILE A 49 -28.04 33.65 -33.84
C ILE A 49 -28.14 33.95 -35.34
N ASP A 50 -29.33 33.75 -35.90
CA ASP A 50 -29.60 34.15 -37.29
C ASP A 50 -29.71 35.67 -37.39
N ASP A 51 -28.84 36.26 -38.21
CA ASP A 51 -28.79 37.69 -38.50
C ASP A 51 -28.75 37.87 -40.02
N LEU A 52 -29.68 38.69 -40.52
CA LEU A 52 -29.86 38.99 -41.94
C LEU A 52 -28.67 39.77 -42.53
N PHE A 53 -28.00 40.59 -41.73
CA PHE A 53 -26.96 41.52 -42.18
C PHE A 53 -25.54 40.98 -41.97
N THR A 54 -25.39 39.93 -41.17
CA THR A 54 -24.08 39.33 -40.86
C THR A 54 -23.73 38.22 -41.87
N VAL A 55 -22.45 38.17 -42.28
CA VAL A 55 -21.92 37.09 -43.11
C VAL A 55 -21.71 35.85 -42.22
N ILE A 56 -22.55 34.84 -42.41
CA ILE A 56 -22.47 33.57 -41.68
C ILE A 56 -21.83 32.52 -42.59
N SER A 57 -20.60 32.15 -42.28
CA SER A 57 -19.84 31.13 -43.01
C SER A 57 -20.60 29.81 -43.06
N ASN A 58 -20.59 29.14 -44.22
CA ASN A 58 -21.25 27.85 -44.46
C ASN A 58 -22.77 27.83 -44.23
N ARG A 59 -23.44 29.00 -44.18
CA ARG A 59 -24.90 29.07 -44.12
C ARG A 59 -25.51 28.42 -45.36
N THR A 60 -26.33 27.38 -45.15
CA THR A 60 -27.02 26.69 -46.24
C THR A 60 -28.13 27.57 -46.85
N ARG A 61 -28.39 27.36 -48.14
CA ARG A 61 -29.51 28.01 -48.85
C ARG A 61 -30.78 27.21 -48.63
N GLY A 62 -31.82 27.87 -48.12
CA GLY A 62 -33.14 27.27 -47.93
C GLY A 62 -33.99 27.24 -49.20
N TYR A 63 -34.85 26.24 -49.31
CA TYR A 63 -35.75 26.03 -50.44
C TYR A 63 -37.20 25.84 -50.00
N VAL A 64 -38.13 26.22 -50.87
CA VAL A 64 -39.57 25.97 -50.70
C VAL A 64 -40.09 25.16 -51.88
N ARG A 65 -40.94 24.17 -51.60
CA ARG A 65 -41.70 23.43 -52.60
C ARG A 65 -43.19 23.58 -52.26
N PRO A 66 -43.85 24.63 -52.75
CA PRO A 66 -45.21 24.93 -52.33
C PRO A 66 -46.16 23.82 -52.78
N ASN A 67 -47.08 23.44 -51.90
CA ASN A 67 -48.25 22.64 -52.25
C ASN A 67 -49.46 23.58 -52.47
N GLN A 68 -50.61 23.05 -52.89
CA GLN A 68 -51.78 23.86 -53.19
C GLN A 68 -52.25 24.72 -51.99
N SER A 69 -52.05 24.22 -50.77
CA SER A 69 -52.38 24.94 -49.53
C SER A 69 -51.37 26.04 -49.21
N LEU A 70 -50.07 25.83 -49.48
CA LEU A 70 -49.04 26.85 -49.34
C LEU A 70 -49.23 27.99 -50.34
N LEU A 71 -49.56 27.66 -51.60
CA LEU A 71 -49.83 28.65 -52.65
C LEU A 71 -50.94 29.63 -52.24
N SER A 72 -52.01 29.15 -51.60
CA SER A 72 -53.11 30.00 -51.11
C SER A 72 -52.72 30.97 -49.96
N ARG A 73 -51.53 30.81 -49.37
CA ARG A 73 -51.01 31.64 -48.27
C ARG A 73 -49.94 32.62 -48.71
N PHE A 74 -49.43 32.50 -49.94
CA PHE A 74 -48.53 33.49 -50.52
C PHE A 74 -49.35 34.63 -51.15
N GLY A 75 -48.96 35.87 -50.88
CA GLY A 75 -49.46 37.05 -51.60
C GLY A 75 -48.92 37.11 -53.04
N ASP A 76 -48.28 38.21 -53.44
CA ASP A 76 -47.76 38.45 -54.81
C ASP A 76 -46.57 37.55 -55.25
N TYR A 77 -46.75 36.23 -55.27
CA TYR A 77 -45.81 35.28 -55.87
C TYR A 77 -46.45 34.58 -57.07
N SER A 78 -46.88 35.36 -58.06
CA SER A 78 -47.60 34.93 -59.27
C SER A 78 -46.87 33.89 -60.15
N ASN A 79 -45.63 33.53 -59.83
CA ASN A 79 -44.79 32.61 -60.61
C ASN A 79 -44.52 31.26 -59.91
N LEU A 80 -45.07 31.01 -58.71
CA LEU A 80 -44.87 29.74 -58.01
C LEU A 80 -45.86 28.68 -58.49
N GLN A 81 -45.36 27.53 -58.91
CA GLN A 81 -46.14 26.36 -59.30
C GLN A 81 -46.05 25.28 -58.21
N ALA A 82 -47.18 24.61 -57.95
CA ALA A 82 -47.22 23.54 -56.97
C ALA A 82 -46.24 22.43 -57.35
N GLY A 83 -45.46 21.95 -56.39
CA GLY A 83 -44.50 20.85 -56.58
C GLY A 83 -43.15 21.25 -57.18
N GLN A 84 -42.97 22.47 -57.70
CA GLN A 84 -41.66 22.96 -58.15
C GLN A 84 -40.82 23.50 -56.98
N LEU A 85 -39.50 23.40 -57.11
CA LEU A 85 -38.55 23.85 -56.10
C LEU A 85 -38.11 25.29 -56.37
N TYR A 86 -38.17 26.14 -55.34
CA TYR A 86 -37.77 27.53 -55.42
C TYR A 86 -36.83 27.89 -54.27
N ASN A 87 -36.03 28.94 -54.45
CA ASN A 87 -35.27 29.52 -53.35
C ASN A 87 -36.24 30.14 -52.34
N ALA A 88 -36.05 29.82 -51.07
CA ALA A 88 -36.78 30.50 -50.02
C ALA A 88 -36.29 31.95 -49.88
N PRO A 89 -37.17 32.91 -49.59
CA PRO A 89 -36.76 34.27 -49.27
C PRO A 89 -35.95 34.28 -47.97
N LEU A 90 -35.00 35.21 -47.88
CA LEU A 90 -34.37 35.51 -46.59
C LEU A 90 -35.43 36.04 -45.63
N HIS A 91 -35.46 35.52 -44.41
CA HIS A 91 -36.44 35.88 -43.40
C HIS A 91 -35.71 36.48 -42.20
N ASP A 92 -36.11 37.69 -41.80
CA ASP A 92 -35.60 38.32 -40.59
C ASP A 92 -36.27 37.69 -39.36
N THR A 93 -35.45 37.04 -38.52
CA THR A 93 -35.91 36.34 -37.33
C THR A 93 -35.55 37.07 -36.03
N SER A 94 -35.03 38.30 -36.12
CA SER A 94 -34.61 39.11 -34.97
C SER A 94 -35.70 39.27 -33.92
N MET A 95 -36.96 39.37 -34.36
CA MET A 95 -38.14 39.49 -33.49
C MET A 95 -38.54 38.20 -32.75
N LYS A 96 -37.88 37.07 -33.00
CA LYS A 96 -38.24 35.75 -32.44
C LYS A 96 -37.04 34.85 -32.10
N ILE A 97 -35.90 35.44 -31.74
CA ILE A 97 -34.68 34.69 -31.41
C ILE A 97 -34.96 33.52 -30.44
N PRO A 98 -35.64 33.71 -29.29
CA PRO A 98 -35.93 32.61 -28.36
C PRO A 98 -36.82 31.49 -28.93
N GLY A 99 -37.73 31.83 -29.83
CA GLY A 99 -38.69 30.90 -30.41
C GLY A 99 -38.24 30.22 -31.72
N GLY A 100 -37.06 30.57 -32.26
CA GLY A 100 -36.52 29.90 -33.42
C GLY A 100 -35.44 30.64 -34.23
N GLY A 101 -34.84 31.72 -33.74
CA GLY A 101 -33.84 32.50 -34.50
C GLY A 101 -32.40 31.97 -34.41
N LEU A 102 -32.21 30.65 -34.43
CA LEU A 102 -30.90 30.01 -34.35
C LEU A 102 -30.54 29.30 -35.66
N LEU A 103 -29.26 29.36 -36.03
CA LEU A 103 -28.64 28.52 -37.04
C LEU A 103 -27.68 27.55 -36.35
N SER A 104 -27.62 26.30 -36.81
CA SER A 104 -26.82 25.25 -36.18
C SER A 104 -26.43 24.18 -37.20
N THR A 105 -25.74 23.15 -36.72
CA THR A 105 -25.41 21.93 -37.48
C THR A 105 -25.99 20.70 -36.77
N PRO A 106 -26.21 19.58 -37.48
CA PRO A 106 -26.60 18.33 -36.82
C PRO A 106 -25.60 17.88 -35.75
N CYS A 107 -24.30 18.13 -35.96
CA CYS A 107 -23.26 17.79 -34.99
C CYS A 107 -23.43 18.57 -33.68
N ASP A 108 -23.61 19.90 -33.76
CA ASP A 108 -23.83 20.74 -32.58
C ASP A 108 -25.12 20.36 -31.83
N LEU A 109 -26.19 20.05 -32.55
CA LEU A 109 -27.44 19.59 -31.91
C LEU A 109 -27.28 18.24 -31.19
N VAL A 110 -26.44 17.34 -31.70
CA VAL A 110 -26.08 16.10 -31.00
C VAL A 110 -25.21 16.40 -29.77
N LYS A 111 -24.24 17.33 -29.86
CA LYS A 111 -23.46 17.76 -28.70
C LYS A 111 -24.32 18.37 -27.60
N PHE A 112 -25.34 19.15 -27.96
CA PHE A 112 -26.35 19.65 -27.04
C PHE A 112 -27.07 18.50 -26.32
N ALA A 113 -27.52 17.48 -27.05
CA ALA A 113 -28.16 16.30 -26.46
C ALA A 113 -27.22 15.50 -25.54
N ILE A 114 -25.95 15.34 -25.92
CA ILE A 114 -24.92 14.72 -25.07
C ILE A 114 -24.75 15.52 -23.76
N ALA A 115 -24.67 16.85 -23.85
CA ALA A 115 -24.49 17.72 -22.70
C ALA A 115 -25.72 17.71 -21.76
N LEU A 116 -26.93 17.48 -22.29
CA LEU A 116 -28.11 17.20 -21.46
C LEU A 116 -28.00 15.82 -20.80
N ASN A 117 -27.75 14.76 -21.57
CA ASN A 117 -27.73 13.38 -21.04
C ASN A 117 -26.62 13.12 -20.02
N THR A 118 -25.49 13.81 -20.14
CA THR A 118 -24.35 13.73 -19.20
C THR A 118 -24.50 14.62 -17.97
N GLY A 119 -25.61 15.37 -17.86
CA GLY A 119 -25.84 16.28 -16.74
C GLY A 119 -25.03 17.58 -16.80
N LYS A 120 -24.30 17.82 -17.90
CA LYS A 120 -23.42 18.99 -18.06
C LYS A 120 -24.18 20.32 -18.11
N LEU A 121 -25.38 20.33 -18.69
CA LEU A 121 -26.21 21.54 -18.78
C LEU A 121 -27.25 21.64 -17.66
N LEU A 122 -27.84 20.51 -17.26
CA LEU A 122 -28.94 20.45 -16.30
C LEU A 122 -28.86 19.15 -15.51
N SER A 123 -29.25 19.19 -14.24
CA SER A 123 -29.34 17.97 -13.41
C SER A 123 -30.36 16.98 -13.98
N ARG A 124 -30.19 15.68 -13.67
CA ARG A 124 -31.14 14.63 -14.08
C ARG A 124 -32.56 14.91 -13.59
N GLU A 125 -32.72 15.46 -12.39
CA GLU A 125 -34.02 15.84 -11.82
C GLU A 125 -34.68 16.99 -12.61
N SER A 126 -33.90 18.01 -12.95
CA SER A 126 -34.37 19.13 -13.78
C SER A 126 -34.80 18.64 -15.16
N LEU A 127 -34.02 17.73 -15.77
CA LEU A 127 -34.36 17.14 -17.06
C LEU A 127 -35.60 16.24 -16.99
N ALA A 128 -35.74 15.43 -15.94
CA ALA A 128 -36.94 14.64 -15.72
C ALA A 128 -38.19 15.52 -15.64
N THR A 129 -38.08 16.67 -14.95
CA THR A 129 -39.15 17.68 -14.90
C THR A 129 -39.47 18.25 -16.28
N MET A 130 -38.45 18.65 -17.05
CA MET A 130 -38.64 19.18 -18.40
C MET A 130 -39.25 18.15 -19.37
N TRP A 131 -38.92 16.88 -19.19
CA TRP A 131 -39.39 15.76 -20.01
C TRP A 131 -40.64 15.09 -19.46
N THR A 132 -41.39 15.75 -18.60
CA THR A 132 -42.70 15.28 -18.12
C THR A 132 -43.82 15.99 -18.87
N SER A 133 -44.76 15.21 -19.41
CA SER A 133 -45.92 15.72 -20.15
C SER A 133 -46.76 16.58 -19.21
N GLN A 134 -47.03 17.82 -19.60
CA GLN A 134 -47.91 18.68 -18.84
C GLN A 134 -49.36 18.24 -19.07
N VAL A 135 -50.23 18.52 -18.09
CA VAL A 135 -51.66 18.20 -18.16
C VAL A 135 -52.51 19.47 -18.22
N THR A 136 -53.67 19.38 -18.87
CA THR A 136 -54.68 20.44 -18.83
C THR A 136 -55.34 20.52 -17.44
N SER A 137 -56.14 21.56 -17.20
CA SER A 137 -56.98 21.68 -16.00
C SER A 137 -57.91 20.48 -15.79
N ASN A 138 -58.24 19.76 -16.87
CA ASN A 138 -59.08 18.56 -16.85
C ASN A 138 -58.26 17.26 -16.72
N GLN A 139 -56.95 17.35 -16.46
CA GLN A 139 -56.00 16.23 -16.36
C GLN A 139 -55.73 15.50 -17.69
N ASP A 140 -56.08 16.10 -18.84
CA ASP A 140 -55.72 15.55 -20.15
C ASP A 140 -54.23 15.78 -20.43
N GLU A 141 -53.49 14.73 -20.81
CA GLU A 141 -52.09 14.88 -21.24
C GLU A 141 -51.96 15.70 -22.52
N THR A 142 -50.95 16.57 -22.54
CA THR A 142 -50.70 17.45 -23.69
C THR A 142 -49.69 16.89 -24.69
N GLY A 143 -48.92 15.87 -24.31
CA GLY A 143 -47.77 15.36 -25.07
C GLY A 143 -46.63 16.38 -25.18
N TYR A 144 -46.60 17.39 -24.30
CA TYR A 144 -45.63 18.47 -24.31
C TYR A 144 -45.15 18.77 -22.89
N GLY A 145 -43.84 18.73 -22.68
CA GLY A 145 -43.17 19.13 -21.44
C GLY A 145 -42.69 20.57 -21.49
N LEU A 146 -41.71 20.90 -20.64
CA LEU A 146 -41.11 22.23 -20.60
C LEU A 146 -40.11 22.38 -21.75
N GLY A 147 -40.61 22.70 -22.96
CA GLY A 147 -39.74 22.85 -24.14
C GLY A 147 -39.66 21.65 -25.07
N TRP A 148 -40.32 20.53 -24.75
CA TRP A 148 -40.14 19.26 -25.45
C TRP A 148 -41.47 18.61 -25.81
N ARG A 149 -41.56 18.01 -26.98
CA ARG A 149 -42.61 17.01 -27.27
C ARG A 149 -42.21 15.69 -26.62
N ILE A 150 -43.19 14.95 -26.13
CA ILE A 150 -43.00 13.71 -25.40
C ILE A 150 -43.93 12.65 -25.98
N GLY A 151 -43.43 11.43 -26.07
CA GLY A 151 -44.17 10.29 -26.58
C GLY A 151 -43.42 8.99 -26.35
N LEU A 152 -43.82 7.94 -27.06
CA LEU A 152 -43.23 6.61 -26.97
C LEU A 152 -42.71 6.17 -28.34
N ASN A 153 -41.55 5.52 -28.35
CA ASN A 153 -41.02 4.76 -29.48
C ASN A 153 -41.07 3.27 -29.12
N GLY A 154 -42.12 2.57 -29.54
CA GLY A 154 -42.44 1.26 -28.99
C GLY A 154 -42.81 1.37 -27.51
N GLN A 155 -41.94 0.89 -26.62
CA GLN A 155 -42.09 1.01 -25.16
C GLN A 155 -41.13 2.03 -24.53
N GLU A 156 -40.13 2.51 -25.26
CA GLU A 156 -39.13 3.46 -24.77
C GLU A 156 -39.68 4.88 -24.81
N LYS A 157 -39.39 5.68 -23.79
CA LYS A 157 -39.75 7.10 -23.79
C LYS A 157 -38.94 7.83 -24.86
N CYS A 158 -39.58 8.75 -25.57
CA CYS A 158 -38.89 9.63 -26.49
C CYS A 158 -39.26 11.09 -26.26
N VAL A 159 -38.27 11.96 -26.44
CA VAL A 159 -38.43 13.41 -26.34
C VAL A 159 -37.81 14.07 -27.56
N TRP A 160 -38.52 15.03 -28.14
CA TRP A 160 -38.06 15.69 -29.35
C TRP A 160 -38.59 17.10 -29.49
N HIS A 161 -37.97 17.88 -30.36
CA HIS A 161 -38.56 19.12 -30.82
C HIS A 161 -38.26 19.31 -32.31
N THR A 162 -39.24 19.87 -33.04
CA THR A 162 -39.09 20.19 -34.46
C THR A 162 -38.83 21.69 -34.64
N GLY A 163 -37.96 22.03 -35.57
CA GLY A 163 -37.69 23.40 -36.00
C GLY A 163 -38.27 23.62 -37.39
N GLY A 164 -39.07 24.66 -37.57
CA GLY A 164 -39.62 25.06 -38.86
C GLY A 164 -39.36 26.53 -39.13
N GLN A 165 -38.69 26.82 -40.23
CA GLN A 165 -38.31 28.16 -40.67
C GLN A 165 -38.55 28.26 -42.18
N ALA A 166 -38.59 29.48 -42.73
CA ALA A 166 -38.71 29.65 -44.16
C ALA A 166 -37.50 28.99 -44.85
N GLY A 167 -37.77 28.02 -45.73
CA GLY A 167 -36.72 27.30 -46.42
C GLY A 167 -36.08 26.12 -45.68
N THR A 168 -36.45 25.79 -44.44
CA THR A 168 -35.78 24.71 -43.68
C THR A 168 -36.73 23.92 -42.77
N SER A 169 -36.32 22.70 -42.44
CA SER A 169 -36.96 21.81 -41.47
C SER A 169 -35.89 21.10 -40.64
N THR A 170 -36.08 21.03 -39.33
CA THR A 170 -35.12 20.43 -38.39
C THR A 170 -35.84 19.56 -37.37
N ILE A 171 -35.17 18.53 -36.87
CA ILE A 171 -35.59 17.79 -35.68
C ILE A 171 -34.36 17.43 -34.83
N LEU A 172 -34.52 17.53 -33.52
CA LEU A 172 -33.68 16.85 -32.54
C LEU A 172 -34.57 15.83 -31.81
N TYR A 173 -34.15 14.58 -31.80
CA TYR A 173 -34.89 13.45 -31.25
C TYR A 173 -33.97 12.69 -30.28
N ILE A 174 -34.46 12.41 -29.08
CA ILE A 174 -33.68 11.79 -27.99
C ILE A 174 -34.49 10.65 -27.40
N LEU A 175 -33.81 9.52 -27.17
CA LEU A 175 -34.26 8.40 -26.36
C LEU A 175 -33.54 8.48 -25.00
N PRO A 176 -34.18 9.00 -23.94
CA PRO A 176 -33.51 9.29 -22.67
C PRO A 176 -32.92 8.05 -21.98
N GLU A 177 -33.57 6.89 -22.15
CA GLU A 177 -33.17 5.65 -21.48
C GLU A 177 -31.89 5.06 -22.09
N SER A 178 -31.79 4.96 -23.42
CA SER A 178 -30.57 4.52 -24.11
C SER A 178 -29.51 5.62 -24.27
N GLY A 179 -29.87 6.89 -24.06
CA GLY A 179 -29.02 8.05 -24.35
C GLY A 179 -28.87 8.36 -25.85
N THR A 180 -29.56 7.62 -26.72
CA THR A 180 -29.48 7.73 -28.16
C THR A 180 -30.09 9.05 -28.65
N SER A 181 -29.35 9.79 -29.48
CA SER A 181 -29.78 11.10 -29.98
C SER A 181 -29.59 11.21 -31.49
N VAL A 182 -30.60 11.74 -32.18
CA VAL A 182 -30.60 11.92 -33.64
C VAL A 182 -31.00 13.36 -33.95
N ALA A 183 -30.12 14.09 -34.64
CA ALA A 183 -30.40 15.41 -35.19
C ALA A 183 -30.45 15.34 -36.73
N ILE A 184 -31.51 15.87 -37.34
CA ILE A 184 -31.67 15.94 -38.79
C ILE A 184 -32.02 17.37 -39.18
N MET A 185 -31.30 17.91 -40.15
CA MET A 185 -31.56 19.23 -40.71
C MET A 185 -31.73 19.11 -42.23
N CYS A 186 -32.77 19.74 -42.75
CA CYS A 186 -33.11 19.74 -44.17
C CYS A 186 -33.32 21.17 -44.64
N ASN A 187 -32.70 21.53 -45.76
CA ASN A 187 -32.83 22.86 -46.38
C ASN A 187 -34.08 22.97 -47.28
N LEU A 188 -35.15 22.25 -46.94
CA LEU A 188 -36.45 22.36 -47.57
C LEU A 188 -37.51 22.63 -46.49
N GLN A 189 -38.37 23.60 -46.75
CA GLN A 189 -39.48 23.94 -45.88
C GLN A 189 -40.54 22.83 -45.82
N SER A 190 -41.13 22.63 -44.64
CA SER A 190 -42.26 21.72 -44.42
C SER A 190 -41.99 20.25 -44.72
N VAL A 191 -40.78 19.77 -44.40
CA VAL A 191 -40.42 18.35 -44.47
C VAL A 191 -40.75 17.66 -43.14
N GLY A 192 -41.49 16.55 -43.19
CA GLY A 192 -41.75 15.70 -42.03
C GLY A 192 -40.53 14.84 -41.70
N LEU A 193 -39.85 15.14 -40.59
CA LEU A 193 -38.60 14.46 -40.22
C LEU A 193 -38.75 13.46 -39.05
N LEU A 194 -39.90 13.42 -38.38
CA LEU A 194 -40.09 12.64 -37.15
C LEU A 194 -39.96 11.13 -37.38
N GLU A 195 -40.61 10.58 -38.39
CA GLU A 195 -40.56 9.14 -38.68
C GLU A 195 -39.13 8.69 -39.03
N LEU A 196 -38.41 9.50 -39.81
CA LEU A 196 -37.01 9.23 -40.15
C LEU A 196 -36.13 9.27 -38.90
N ALA A 197 -36.29 10.29 -38.05
CA ALA A 197 -35.51 10.41 -36.81
C ALA A 197 -35.77 9.24 -35.86
N SER A 198 -37.04 8.85 -35.69
CA SER A 198 -37.43 7.70 -34.87
C SER A 198 -36.84 6.39 -35.40
N SER A 199 -36.91 6.16 -36.72
CA SER A 199 -36.36 4.97 -37.35
C SER A 199 -34.84 4.88 -37.23
N LEU A 200 -34.13 6.01 -37.44
CA LEU A 200 -32.69 6.09 -37.23
C LEU A 200 -32.33 5.85 -35.76
N ALA A 201 -33.06 6.46 -34.82
CA ALA A 201 -32.85 6.27 -33.39
C ALA A 201 -32.99 4.80 -32.99
N GLN A 202 -33.97 4.07 -33.57
CA GLN A 202 -34.14 2.65 -33.30
C GLN A 202 -32.99 1.79 -33.86
N GLN A 203 -32.43 2.14 -35.02
CA GLN A 203 -31.32 1.40 -35.64
C GLN A 203 -29.99 1.64 -34.93
N VAL A 204 -29.80 2.83 -34.36
CA VAL A 204 -28.58 3.21 -33.64
C VAL A 204 -28.72 3.11 -32.13
N SER A 205 -29.88 2.64 -31.64
CA SER A 205 -30.15 2.52 -30.20
C SER A 205 -29.19 1.53 -29.56
N TYR A 206 -28.39 2.04 -28.62
CA TYR A 206 -27.44 1.24 -27.87
C TYR A 206 -28.19 0.26 -26.96
N GLN A 207 -28.11 -1.04 -27.30
CA GLN A 207 -28.46 -2.09 -26.35
C GLN A 207 -27.30 -2.18 -25.35
N PRO A 208 -27.51 -1.91 -24.06
CA PRO A 208 -26.46 -2.12 -23.08
C PRO A 208 -26.01 -3.58 -23.14
N PRO A 209 -24.70 -3.86 -23.20
CA PRO A 209 -24.22 -5.23 -23.17
C PRO A 209 -24.77 -5.92 -21.92
N ALA A 210 -25.05 -7.21 -22.05
CA ALA A 210 -25.42 -8.03 -20.92
C ALA A 210 -24.39 -7.82 -19.79
N GLU A 211 -24.91 -7.71 -18.58
CA GLU A 211 -24.08 -7.53 -17.40
C GLU A 211 -23.02 -8.63 -17.32
N VAL A 212 -21.76 -8.26 -17.10
CA VAL A 212 -20.65 -9.21 -17.04
C VAL A 212 -20.82 -10.08 -15.80
N ASP A 213 -20.89 -11.40 -15.99
CA ASP A 213 -20.92 -12.34 -14.87
C ASP A 213 -19.52 -12.51 -14.28
N TYR A 214 -19.28 -11.82 -13.16
CA TYR A 214 -18.02 -11.92 -12.43
C TYR A 214 -17.96 -13.11 -11.47
N ASN A 215 -19.00 -13.94 -11.32
CA ASN A 215 -18.97 -15.04 -10.35
C ASN A 215 -17.77 -15.98 -10.52
N PRO A 216 -17.40 -16.43 -11.74
CA PRO A 216 -16.20 -17.27 -11.92
C PRO A 216 -14.90 -16.56 -11.53
N ALA A 217 -14.81 -15.24 -11.77
CA ALA A 217 -13.69 -14.41 -11.35
C ALA A 217 -13.63 -14.28 -9.81
N ILE A 218 -14.77 -14.05 -9.16
CA ILE A 218 -14.90 -13.95 -7.71
C ILE A 218 -14.46 -15.27 -7.04
N GLU A 219 -14.87 -16.43 -7.56
CA GLU A 219 -14.45 -17.74 -7.03
C GLU A 219 -12.93 -17.90 -7.08
N LYS A 220 -12.32 -17.59 -8.23
CA LYS A 220 -10.86 -17.66 -8.41
C LYS A 220 -10.10 -16.69 -7.51
N LEU A 221 -10.60 -15.46 -7.37
CA LEU A 221 -10.01 -14.47 -6.47
C LEU A 221 -10.11 -14.93 -5.01
N ARG A 222 -11.27 -15.44 -4.60
CA ARG A 222 -11.47 -15.94 -3.24
C ARG A 222 -10.50 -17.05 -2.87
N THR A 223 -10.27 -18.01 -3.77
CA THR A 223 -9.29 -19.08 -3.55
C THR A 223 -7.86 -18.53 -3.43
N ALA A 224 -7.48 -17.57 -4.27
CA ALA A 224 -6.17 -16.93 -4.20
C ALA A 224 -5.98 -16.18 -2.86
N VAL A 225 -6.98 -15.41 -2.42
CA VAL A 225 -6.94 -14.70 -1.15
C VAL A 225 -6.85 -15.67 0.03
N GLN A 226 -7.62 -16.76 0.02
CA GLN A 226 -7.55 -17.80 1.06
C GLN A 226 -6.17 -18.45 1.12
N TYR A 227 -5.56 -18.72 -0.03
CA TYR A 227 -4.21 -19.23 -0.11
C TYR A 227 -3.22 -18.26 0.53
N GLU A 228 -3.23 -16.97 0.16
CA GLU A 228 -2.28 -15.98 0.69
C GLU A 228 -2.46 -15.76 2.20
N VAL A 229 -3.70 -15.64 2.67
CA VAL A 229 -4.00 -15.50 4.11
C VAL A 229 -3.44 -16.67 4.90
N LEU A 230 -3.60 -17.91 4.41
CA LEU A 230 -3.08 -19.10 5.08
C LEU A 230 -1.56 -19.22 4.96
N ALA A 231 -1.02 -19.11 3.74
CA ALA A 231 0.40 -19.33 3.44
C ALA A 231 1.30 -18.28 4.10
N LYS A 232 0.84 -17.03 4.19
CA LYS A 232 1.58 -15.92 4.80
C LYS A 232 1.15 -15.61 6.23
N GLN A 233 0.17 -16.36 6.75
CA GLN A 233 -0.38 -16.20 8.09
C GLN A 233 -0.81 -14.75 8.36
N LEU A 234 -1.59 -14.18 7.43
CA LEU A 234 -2.11 -12.83 7.56
C LEU A 234 -3.20 -12.80 8.64
N PRO A 235 -3.13 -11.92 9.65
CA PRO A 235 -4.14 -11.85 10.71
C PRO A 235 -5.52 -11.48 10.18
N ALA A 236 -5.58 -10.42 9.36
CA ALA A 236 -6.77 -9.97 8.65
C ALA A 236 -6.40 -9.48 7.24
N LEU A 237 -7.29 -9.71 6.28
CA LEU A 237 -7.26 -9.10 4.95
C LEU A 237 -8.68 -8.86 4.47
N SER A 238 -8.98 -7.66 4.00
CA SER A 238 -10.24 -7.33 3.32
C SER A 238 -9.95 -6.87 1.90
N ILE A 239 -10.81 -7.26 0.96
CA ILE A 239 -10.67 -6.92 -0.47
C ILE A 239 -12.05 -6.67 -1.09
N SER A 240 -12.12 -5.70 -2.00
CA SER A 240 -13.28 -5.41 -2.83
C SER A 240 -12.90 -5.24 -4.30
N ILE A 241 -13.81 -5.60 -5.19
CA ILE A 241 -13.74 -5.32 -6.62
C ILE A 241 -14.94 -4.48 -7.04
N VAL A 242 -14.69 -3.48 -7.89
CA VAL A 242 -15.64 -2.43 -8.28
C VAL A 242 -15.73 -2.39 -9.79
N GLU A 243 -16.95 -2.29 -10.33
CA GLU A 243 -17.19 -2.01 -11.73
C GLU A 243 -18.12 -0.80 -11.84
N LYS A 244 -17.73 0.23 -12.59
CA LYS A 244 -18.49 1.47 -12.78
C LYS A 244 -18.90 2.05 -11.42
N ASN A 245 -20.19 2.18 -11.15
CA ASN A 245 -20.74 2.76 -9.92
C ASN A 245 -21.25 1.69 -8.92
N ARG A 246 -20.65 0.49 -8.89
CA ARG A 246 -21.06 -0.57 -7.96
C ARG A 246 -19.91 -1.43 -7.45
N ILE A 247 -20.04 -1.88 -6.20
CA ILE A 247 -19.22 -2.97 -5.66
C ILE A 247 -19.74 -4.27 -6.25
N VAL A 248 -18.90 -4.97 -7.01
CA VAL A 248 -19.23 -6.29 -7.58
C VAL A 248 -19.12 -7.37 -6.51
N TRP A 249 -18.08 -7.28 -5.66
CA TRP A 249 -17.88 -8.18 -4.53
C TRP A 249 -16.95 -7.54 -3.51
N ALA A 250 -17.20 -7.76 -2.21
CA ALA A 250 -16.30 -7.38 -1.13
C ALA A 250 -16.35 -8.43 -0.01
N LYS A 251 -15.22 -8.71 0.62
CA LYS A 251 -15.13 -9.68 1.72
C LYS A 251 -13.89 -9.48 2.60
N GLY A 252 -14.03 -9.82 3.88
CA GLY A 252 -12.92 -9.98 4.83
C GLY A 252 -12.54 -11.45 5.06
N PHE A 253 -11.26 -11.67 5.38
CA PHE A 253 -10.64 -12.96 5.65
C PHE A 253 -9.75 -12.85 6.90
N GLY A 254 -9.72 -13.90 7.72
CA GLY A 254 -9.02 -13.89 9.00
C GLY A 254 -9.86 -13.24 10.11
N HIS A 255 -9.18 -12.68 11.11
CA HIS A 255 -9.81 -12.08 12.29
C HIS A 255 -9.36 -10.65 12.45
N GLN A 256 -10.32 -9.72 12.52
CA GLN A 256 -10.08 -8.35 12.91
C GLN A 256 -9.40 -8.29 14.29
N ASP A 257 -9.83 -9.16 15.21
CA ASP A 257 -9.25 -9.35 16.52
C ASP A 257 -9.23 -10.85 16.84
N ALA A 258 -8.03 -11.44 16.86
CA ALA A 258 -7.85 -12.88 17.05
C ALA A 258 -8.18 -13.33 18.48
N ASP A 259 -7.90 -12.49 19.49
CA ASP A 259 -8.12 -12.80 20.90
C ASP A 259 -9.62 -12.79 21.22
N LYS A 260 -10.36 -11.81 20.68
CA LYS A 260 -11.83 -11.74 20.77
C LYS A 260 -12.53 -12.64 19.76
N LYS A 261 -11.80 -13.24 18.81
CA LYS A 261 -12.32 -14.05 17.70
C LYS A 261 -13.32 -13.28 16.82
N THR A 262 -13.12 -11.97 16.67
CA THR A 262 -13.93 -11.14 15.78
C THR A 262 -13.47 -11.39 14.34
N PRO A 263 -14.33 -11.90 13.43
CA PRO A 263 -13.94 -12.11 12.04
C PRO A 263 -13.70 -10.78 11.33
N ALA A 264 -12.73 -10.75 10.42
CA ALA A 264 -12.59 -9.62 9.50
C ALA A 264 -13.75 -9.60 8.50
N THR A 265 -14.24 -8.41 8.15
CA THR A 265 -15.33 -8.18 7.20
C THR A 265 -14.93 -7.14 6.15
N GLU A 266 -15.77 -6.94 5.15
CA GLU A 266 -15.62 -5.86 4.17
C GLU A 266 -15.65 -4.45 4.78
N ASN A 267 -16.25 -4.29 5.97
CA ASN A 267 -16.33 -3.03 6.71
C ASN A 267 -15.30 -2.90 7.84
N THR A 268 -14.44 -3.92 8.04
CA THR A 268 -13.34 -3.81 9.00
C THR A 268 -12.46 -2.61 8.62
N VAL A 269 -12.13 -1.79 9.62
CA VAL A 269 -11.33 -0.58 9.45
C VAL A 269 -9.85 -0.95 9.52
N TYR A 270 -9.07 -0.34 8.64
CA TYR A 270 -7.61 -0.43 8.58
C TYR A 270 -7.02 0.98 8.55
N ARG A 271 -5.77 1.13 9.00
CA ARG A 271 -4.99 2.34 8.69
C ARG A 271 -4.45 2.20 7.27
N VAL A 272 -4.89 3.05 6.35
CA VAL A 272 -4.60 2.86 4.90
C VAL A 272 -3.31 3.53 4.44
N GLY A 273 -2.54 4.11 5.37
CA GLY A 273 -1.24 4.73 5.11
C GLY A 273 -1.30 5.73 3.97
N SER A 274 -0.33 5.68 3.05
CA SER A 274 -0.20 6.66 1.96
C SER A 274 -1.37 6.80 0.99
N VAL A 275 -2.39 5.93 1.02
CA VAL A 275 -3.66 6.20 0.32
C VAL A 275 -4.29 7.53 0.78
N SER A 276 -4.01 7.96 2.02
CA SER A 276 -4.37 9.29 2.55
C SER A 276 -4.01 10.46 1.63
N LYS A 277 -2.89 10.36 0.89
CA LYS A 277 -2.38 11.44 0.05
C LYS A 277 -3.38 11.84 -1.03
N LEU A 278 -4.08 10.85 -1.60
CA LEU A 278 -5.10 11.08 -2.62
C LEU A 278 -6.22 12.00 -2.13
N PHE A 279 -6.65 11.84 -0.88
CA PHE A 279 -7.71 12.66 -0.28
C PHE A 279 -7.22 14.08 0.03
N THR A 280 -6.00 14.21 0.55
CA THR A 280 -5.36 15.51 0.76
C THR A 280 -5.21 16.27 -0.57
N ASP A 281 -4.72 15.59 -1.60
CA ASP A 281 -4.46 16.20 -2.90
C ASP A 281 -5.76 16.61 -3.60
N ILE A 282 -6.83 15.81 -3.51
CA ILE A 282 -8.16 16.19 -4.03
C ILE A 282 -8.71 17.40 -3.29
N ALA A 283 -8.59 17.46 -1.96
CA ALA A 283 -9.06 18.62 -1.20
C ALA A 283 -8.33 19.93 -1.61
N VAL A 284 -7.04 19.84 -1.95
CA VAL A 284 -6.28 20.97 -2.51
C VAL A 284 -6.73 21.28 -3.95
N MET A 285 -6.92 20.26 -4.79
CA MET A 285 -7.39 20.46 -6.17
C MET A 285 -8.80 21.05 -6.24
N GLN A 286 -9.67 20.83 -5.25
CA GLN A 286 -10.93 21.56 -5.09
C GLN A 286 -10.71 23.07 -4.92
N GLN A 287 -9.69 23.48 -4.14
CA GLN A 287 -9.35 24.90 -4.00
C GLN A 287 -8.71 25.48 -5.27
N VAL A 288 -8.00 24.66 -6.05
CA VAL A 288 -7.46 25.04 -7.37
C VAL A 288 -8.59 25.25 -8.38
N GLU A 289 -9.56 24.34 -8.42
CA GLU A 289 -10.76 24.46 -9.24
C GLU A 289 -11.58 25.72 -8.92
N ASP A 290 -11.69 26.06 -7.63
CA ASP A 290 -12.30 27.31 -7.15
C ASP A 290 -11.50 28.58 -7.48
N GLY A 291 -10.29 28.44 -8.04
CA GLY A 291 -9.39 29.56 -8.34
C GLY A 291 -8.77 30.23 -7.11
N LYS A 292 -8.80 29.57 -5.94
CA LYS A 292 -8.22 30.07 -4.68
C LYS A 292 -6.73 29.73 -4.56
N LEU A 293 -6.31 28.64 -5.18
CA LEU A 293 -4.91 28.21 -5.25
C LEU A 293 -4.49 28.05 -6.71
N ASP A 294 -3.24 28.39 -6.99
CA ASP A 294 -2.54 28.05 -8.23
C ASP A 294 -1.52 26.94 -7.91
N LEU A 295 -1.46 25.92 -8.78
CA LEU A 295 -0.53 24.80 -8.64
C LEU A 295 0.94 25.21 -8.83
N ASP A 296 1.17 26.26 -9.63
CA ASP A 296 2.51 26.65 -10.08
C ASP A 296 3.01 27.93 -9.40
N GLN A 297 2.24 28.50 -8.48
CA GLN A 297 2.72 29.60 -7.65
C GLN A 297 3.77 29.13 -6.62
N PRO A 298 4.77 29.97 -6.30
CA PRO A 298 5.75 29.66 -5.25
C PRO A 298 5.10 29.42 -3.89
N ILE A 299 5.49 28.35 -3.19
CA ILE A 299 4.94 28.01 -1.86
C ILE A 299 5.19 29.13 -0.84
N GLN A 300 6.30 29.84 -0.93
CA GLN A 300 6.64 30.94 -0.03
C GLN A 300 5.67 32.13 -0.12
N GLU A 301 4.89 32.24 -1.20
CA GLU A 301 3.82 33.25 -1.30
C GLU A 301 2.57 32.85 -0.50
N LEU A 302 2.35 31.54 -0.32
CA LEU A 302 1.24 30.98 0.48
C LEU A 302 1.59 30.78 1.95
N LEU A 303 2.83 30.36 2.22
CA LEU A 303 3.38 30.11 3.56
C LEU A 303 4.74 30.80 3.70
N PRO A 304 4.79 32.11 3.98
CA PRO A 304 6.04 32.88 4.08
C PRO A 304 7.01 32.35 5.15
N GLU A 305 6.50 31.72 6.20
CA GLU A 305 7.26 31.10 7.28
C GLU A 305 7.95 29.80 6.87
N PHE A 306 7.56 29.18 5.75
CA PHE A 306 8.17 27.95 5.24
C PHE A 306 9.43 28.28 4.42
N GLN A 307 10.59 28.13 5.06
CA GLN A 307 11.91 28.54 4.57
C GLN A 307 12.96 27.44 4.81
N PRO A 308 12.82 26.24 4.20
CA PRO A 308 13.89 25.25 4.20
C PRO A 308 15.13 25.80 3.47
N HIS A 309 16.31 25.31 3.84
CA HIS A 309 17.54 25.74 3.18
C HIS A 309 17.59 25.24 1.73
N ASN A 310 17.45 26.17 0.79
CA ASN A 310 17.44 25.92 -0.64
C ASN A 310 18.71 26.43 -1.31
N ALA A 311 19.67 25.54 -1.52
CA ALA A 311 20.94 25.86 -2.18
C ALA A 311 20.82 26.02 -3.72
N PHE A 312 19.66 25.73 -4.31
CA PHE A 312 19.48 25.65 -5.76
C PHE A 312 18.86 26.93 -6.37
N GLY A 313 18.23 27.77 -5.55
CA GLY A 313 17.63 29.05 -5.98
C GLY A 313 16.30 28.93 -6.73
N GLU A 314 15.85 27.73 -7.06
CA GLU A 314 14.55 27.46 -7.70
C GLU A 314 13.42 27.38 -6.66
N SER A 315 12.27 27.98 -6.94
CA SER A 315 11.11 27.94 -6.03
C SER A 315 10.42 26.57 -6.01
N ILE A 316 9.89 26.20 -4.84
CA ILE A 316 9.01 25.04 -4.69
C ILE A 316 7.59 25.45 -5.05
N THR A 317 6.83 24.60 -5.75
CA THR A 317 5.40 24.82 -6.06
C THR A 317 4.51 23.71 -5.50
N LEU A 318 3.18 23.95 -5.44
CA LEU A 318 2.19 22.94 -5.03
C LEU A 318 2.27 21.70 -5.92
N ARG A 319 2.36 21.89 -7.25
CA ARG A 319 2.54 20.79 -8.22
C ARG A 319 3.73 19.92 -7.85
N GLN A 320 4.86 20.52 -7.49
CA GLN A 320 6.07 19.77 -7.15
C GLN A 320 5.95 19.02 -5.82
N LEU A 321 5.24 19.55 -4.83
CA LEU A 321 4.98 18.83 -3.57
C LEU A 321 4.10 17.59 -3.81
N MET A 322 2.98 17.77 -4.53
CA MET A 322 1.96 16.73 -4.80
C MET A 322 2.41 15.68 -5.84
N THR A 323 3.57 15.89 -6.47
CA THR A 323 4.19 14.97 -7.43
C THR A 323 5.51 14.40 -6.92
N HIS A 324 5.87 14.67 -5.66
CA HIS A 324 7.13 14.25 -5.05
C HIS A 324 8.39 14.76 -5.75
N ARG A 325 8.34 15.98 -6.29
CA ARG A 325 9.44 16.63 -7.03
C ARG A 325 9.92 17.94 -6.41
N SER A 326 9.54 18.24 -5.17
CA SER A 326 9.99 19.46 -4.47
C SER A 326 11.47 19.43 -4.07
N GLY A 327 12.08 18.24 -4.04
CA GLY A 327 13.44 18.05 -3.53
C GLY A 327 13.54 18.04 -2.00
N LEU A 328 12.41 18.11 -1.27
CA LEU A 328 12.40 18.00 0.19
C LEU A 328 12.88 16.63 0.68
N VAL A 329 13.34 16.62 1.92
CA VAL A 329 13.64 15.40 2.69
C VAL A 329 12.43 14.49 2.76
N ARG A 330 12.66 13.19 3.00
CA ARG A 330 11.53 12.23 3.07
C ARG A 330 10.65 12.52 4.28
N GLU A 331 11.27 12.64 5.45
CA GLU A 331 10.65 12.77 6.76
C GLU A 331 11.05 14.09 7.42
N SER A 332 10.17 14.68 8.25
CA SER A 332 10.45 15.91 8.99
C SER A 332 11.21 15.65 10.30
N PRO A 333 12.05 16.56 10.80
CA PRO A 333 12.72 16.38 12.09
C PRO A 333 11.77 16.10 13.26
N ILE A 334 10.60 16.74 13.26
CA ILE A 334 9.51 16.54 14.23
C ILE A 334 8.30 15.94 13.51
N GLY A 335 7.61 14.98 14.13
CA GLY A 335 6.36 14.43 13.59
C GLY A 335 6.52 13.44 12.43
N ASN A 336 7.75 12.99 12.18
CA ASN A 336 8.06 11.94 11.21
C ASN A 336 7.39 10.61 11.55
N TYR A 337 7.52 9.68 10.61
CA TYR A 337 7.08 8.29 10.74
C TYR A 337 7.48 7.59 12.07
N PHE A 338 8.61 7.94 12.68
CA PHE A 338 9.12 7.27 13.88
C PHE A 338 8.67 7.92 15.19
N ASP A 339 8.09 9.11 15.14
CA ASP A 339 7.82 9.95 16.30
C ASP A 339 6.46 9.62 16.94
N PRO A 340 6.41 8.93 18.10
CA PRO A 340 5.15 8.55 18.74
C PRO A 340 4.51 9.70 19.52
N THR A 341 5.12 10.90 19.55
CA THR A 341 4.67 12.01 20.41
C THR A 341 3.46 12.77 19.86
N GLN A 342 3.02 12.47 18.64
CA GLN A 342 1.86 13.06 17.96
C GLN A 342 1.90 14.60 17.92
N PRO A 343 2.98 15.22 17.42
CA PRO A 343 3.07 16.67 17.35
C PRO A 343 2.07 17.24 16.34
N SER A 344 1.73 18.53 16.47
CA SER A 344 0.83 19.19 15.53
C SER A 344 1.43 19.28 14.12
N LEU A 345 0.55 19.38 13.11
CA LEU A 345 0.96 19.60 11.72
C LEU A 345 1.82 20.88 11.57
N ALA A 346 1.46 21.96 12.28
CA ALA A 346 2.23 23.20 12.29
C ALA A 346 3.65 23.00 12.86
N SER A 347 3.81 22.24 13.95
CA SER A 347 5.14 21.94 14.52
C SER A 347 5.98 21.11 13.56
N THR A 348 5.35 20.13 12.91
CA THR A 348 5.94 19.26 11.89
C THR A 348 6.48 20.09 10.73
N VAL A 349 5.66 20.97 10.13
CA VAL A 349 6.08 21.81 8.99
C VAL A 349 7.11 22.86 9.40
N THR A 350 6.98 23.48 10.58
CA THR A 350 7.98 24.44 11.08
C THR A 350 9.36 23.79 11.22
N SER A 351 9.42 22.52 11.63
CA SER A 351 10.70 21.81 11.78
C SER A 351 11.47 21.65 10.47
N LEU A 352 10.79 21.68 9.32
CA LEU A 352 11.43 21.57 8.00
C LEU A 352 12.33 22.77 7.66
N ASN A 353 12.16 23.91 8.33
CA ASN A 353 13.04 25.08 8.16
C ASN A 353 14.50 24.80 8.59
N GLN A 354 14.73 23.71 9.33
CA GLN A 354 16.05 23.28 9.75
C GLN A 354 16.73 22.35 8.72
N THR A 355 15.99 21.93 7.69
CA THR A 355 16.44 20.95 6.69
C THR A 355 16.97 21.63 5.43
N SER A 356 17.73 20.88 4.63
CA SER A 356 18.14 21.30 3.28
C SER A 356 17.43 20.48 2.21
N LEU A 357 17.15 21.09 1.06
CA LEU A 357 16.67 20.36 -0.10
C LEU A 357 17.73 19.33 -0.54
N VAL A 358 17.27 18.10 -0.78
CA VAL A 358 18.09 16.96 -1.23
C VAL A 358 18.39 17.06 -2.72
N TYR A 359 17.43 17.54 -3.51
CA TYR A 359 17.58 17.78 -4.95
C TYR A 359 17.04 19.15 -5.33
N ALA A 360 17.49 19.68 -6.46
CA ALA A 360 16.86 20.85 -7.06
C ALA A 360 15.39 20.53 -7.37
N PRO A 361 14.45 21.45 -7.07
CA PRO A 361 13.05 21.28 -7.42
C PRO A 361 12.86 20.90 -8.89
N ASN A 362 11.91 20.00 -9.14
CA ASN A 362 11.57 19.46 -10.46
C ASN A 362 12.67 18.65 -11.16
N THR A 363 13.79 18.30 -10.53
CA THR A 363 14.87 17.53 -11.21
C THR A 363 14.82 16.03 -10.96
N ARG A 364 14.20 15.58 -9.87
CA ARG A 364 14.05 14.16 -9.51
C ARG A 364 12.77 13.92 -8.73
N THR A 365 12.22 12.73 -8.87
CA THR A 365 11.17 12.21 -8.00
C THR A 365 11.81 11.66 -6.72
N LYS A 366 11.48 12.26 -5.57
CA LYS A 366 11.86 11.83 -4.22
C LYS A 366 10.60 11.79 -3.36
N TYR A 367 10.18 10.57 -3.03
CA TYR A 367 9.02 10.35 -2.16
C TYR A 367 9.20 11.09 -0.83
N SER A 368 8.20 11.87 -0.43
CA SER A 368 8.30 12.74 0.75
C SER A 368 6.96 12.87 1.47
N ASN A 369 6.90 12.33 2.69
CA ASN A 369 5.79 12.55 3.61
C ASN A 369 5.80 13.99 4.14
N ALA A 370 7.00 14.56 4.33
CA ALA A 370 7.20 15.95 4.70
C ALA A 370 6.57 16.92 3.67
N ALA A 371 6.74 16.65 2.37
CA ALA A 371 6.13 17.46 1.31
C ALA A 371 4.60 17.50 1.40
N VAL A 372 3.96 16.35 1.67
CA VAL A 372 2.49 16.27 1.81
C VAL A 372 2.02 16.91 3.11
N ALA A 373 2.83 16.91 4.18
CA ALA A 373 2.52 17.70 5.37
C ALA A 373 2.41 19.20 5.04
N VAL A 374 3.31 19.73 4.20
CA VAL A 374 3.23 21.12 3.71
C VAL A 374 1.96 21.35 2.88
N VAL A 375 1.60 20.40 2.00
CA VAL A 375 0.34 20.46 1.23
C VAL A 375 -0.88 20.56 2.15
N GLY A 376 -0.92 19.75 3.21
CA GLY A 376 -1.98 19.83 4.21
C GLY A 376 -2.01 21.15 4.97
N THR A 377 -0.85 21.73 5.34
CA THR A 377 -0.80 23.06 5.98
C THR A 377 -1.29 24.17 5.05
N ILE A 378 -1.02 24.09 3.75
CA ILE A 378 -1.55 25.05 2.77
C ILE A 378 -3.07 24.96 2.73
N LEU A 379 -3.64 23.75 2.73
CA LEU A 379 -5.09 23.55 2.80
C LEU A 379 -5.71 24.16 4.06
N GLU A 380 -5.06 23.99 5.23
CA GLU A 380 -5.53 24.61 6.47
C GLU A 380 -5.50 26.13 6.40
N HIS A 381 -4.41 26.69 5.86
CA HIS A 381 -4.25 28.13 5.71
C HIS A 381 -5.26 28.74 4.73
N SER A 382 -5.47 28.11 3.57
CA SER A 382 -6.37 28.65 2.53
C SER A 382 -7.84 28.52 2.89
N SER A 383 -8.22 27.51 3.68
CA SER A 383 -9.61 27.23 4.05
C SER A 383 -10.02 27.80 5.41
N GLY A 384 -9.06 28.06 6.31
CA GLY A 384 -9.33 28.47 7.69
C GLY A 384 -9.90 27.36 8.59
N SER A 385 -9.84 26.10 8.16
CA SER A 385 -10.29 24.91 8.92
C SER A 385 -9.17 23.86 8.97
N SER A 386 -9.26 22.90 9.90
CA SER A 386 -8.27 21.82 9.97
C SER A 386 -8.34 20.90 8.75
N HIS A 387 -7.22 20.25 8.43
CA HIS A 387 -7.11 19.30 7.32
C HIS A 387 -8.14 18.15 7.47
N PRO A 388 -8.27 17.47 8.63
CA PRO A 388 -9.28 16.43 8.81
C PRO A 388 -10.71 16.92 8.55
N GLN A 389 -11.03 18.15 8.99
CA GLN A 389 -12.36 18.73 8.79
C GLN A 389 -12.65 19.00 7.31
N GLN A 390 -11.67 19.55 6.57
CA GLN A 390 -11.82 19.83 5.14
C GLN A 390 -12.04 18.54 4.35
N VAL A 391 -11.25 17.51 4.60
CA VAL A 391 -11.40 16.21 3.91
C VAL A 391 -12.74 15.56 4.27
N ARG A 392 -13.15 15.63 5.54
CA ARG A 392 -14.43 15.08 5.98
C ARG A 392 -15.61 15.75 5.27
N THR A 393 -15.72 17.08 5.36
CA THR A 393 -16.87 17.82 4.84
C THR A 393 -16.95 17.84 3.32
N ASN A 394 -15.81 17.87 2.61
CA ASN A 394 -15.81 18.04 1.16
C ASN A 394 -15.67 16.73 0.38
N ILE A 395 -15.31 15.62 1.04
CA ILE A 395 -15.04 14.34 0.37
C ILE A 395 -15.73 13.18 1.09
N LEU A 396 -15.44 12.94 2.38
CA LEU A 396 -15.91 11.72 3.05
C LEU A 396 -17.43 11.73 3.27
N ASP A 397 -17.98 12.81 3.85
CA ASP A 397 -19.41 12.91 4.13
C ASP A 397 -20.24 12.89 2.82
N PRO A 398 -19.90 13.66 1.76
CA PRO A 398 -20.66 13.63 0.50
C PRO A 398 -20.59 12.30 -0.24
N LEU A 399 -19.50 11.53 -0.08
CA LEU A 399 -19.39 10.16 -0.62
C LEU A 399 -20.00 9.10 0.30
N GLY A 400 -20.50 9.48 1.48
CA GLY A 400 -21.05 8.55 2.47
C GLY A 400 -20.01 7.57 3.02
N MET A 401 -18.76 7.99 3.16
CA MET A 401 -17.66 7.16 3.69
C MET A 401 -17.67 7.12 5.23
N GLU A 402 -18.67 6.48 5.81
CA GLU A 402 -18.99 6.47 7.25
C GLU A 402 -17.95 5.77 8.14
N HIS A 403 -17.13 4.88 7.59
CA HIS A 403 -16.06 4.15 8.29
C HIS A 403 -14.68 4.79 8.05
N SER A 404 -14.65 6.01 7.53
CA SER A 404 -13.43 6.70 7.14
C SER A 404 -13.19 7.98 7.95
N SER A 405 -11.97 8.15 8.44
CA SER A 405 -11.61 9.34 9.22
C SER A 405 -10.10 9.54 9.27
N PHE A 406 -9.65 10.80 9.30
CA PHE A 406 -8.26 11.18 9.60
C PHE A 406 -7.99 11.31 11.11
N GLU A 407 -9.05 11.25 11.91
CA GLU A 407 -9.01 11.28 13.36
C GLU A 407 -9.60 10.00 13.95
N VAL A 408 -9.12 9.60 15.12
CA VAL A 408 -9.59 8.39 15.78
C VAL A 408 -10.88 8.70 16.56
N SER A 409 -11.98 8.01 16.22
CA SER A 409 -13.20 8.00 17.03
C SER A 409 -13.38 6.65 17.72
N PRO A 410 -14.16 6.55 18.82
CA PRO A 410 -14.43 5.28 19.50
C PRO A 410 -15.03 4.19 18.59
N GLU A 411 -15.78 4.59 17.56
CA GLU A 411 -16.33 3.67 16.56
C GLU A 411 -15.24 3.10 15.65
N HIS A 412 -14.34 3.97 15.17
CA HIS A 412 -13.18 3.54 14.38
C HIS A 412 -12.24 2.64 15.18
N GLU A 413 -11.99 2.93 16.47
CA GLU A 413 -11.17 2.05 17.32
C GLU A 413 -11.79 0.68 17.53
N ARG A 414 -13.12 0.62 17.68
CA ARG A 414 -13.86 -0.65 17.83
C ARG A 414 -13.76 -1.50 16.57
N ASP A 415 -13.83 -0.87 15.41
CA ASP A 415 -13.90 -1.55 14.11
C ASP A 415 -12.52 -1.75 13.46
N LEU A 416 -11.45 -1.20 14.06
CA LEU A 416 -10.06 -1.34 13.63
C LEU A 416 -9.56 -2.76 13.82
N ALA A 417 -8.91 -3.32 12.79
CA ALA A 417 -8.17 -4.57 12.91
C ALA A 417 -6.91 -4.40 13.79
N THR A 418 -6.59 -5.40 14.60
CA THR A 418 -5.31 -5.45 15.32
C THR A 418 -4.18 -5.54 14.29
N GLY A 419 -3.39 -4.46 14.18
CA GLY A 419 -2.25 -4.40 13.27
C GLY A 419 -1.04 -5.15 13.85
N TRP A 420 -0.33 -5.90 13.01
CA TRP A 420 0.85 -6.66 13.42
C TRP A 420 2.08 -6.25 12.64
N MET A 421 3.21 -6.19 13.34
CA MET A 421 4.53 -5.97 12.74
C MET A 421 5.38 -7.22 12.89
N HIS A 422 6.41 -7.29 12.06
CA HIS A 422 7.43 -8.33 12.17
C HIS A 422 8.82 -7.75 11.97
N THR A 423 9.76 -8.31 12.71
CA THR A 423 11.17 -7.91 12.72
C THR A 423 11.94 -8.61 11.61
N TYR A 424 13.13 -8.11 11.29
CA TYR A 424 14.06 -8.80 10.38
C TYR A 424 14.32 -10.24 10.80
N ASP A 425 14.29 -10.55 12.10
CA ASP A 425 14.49 -11.88 12.64
C ASP A 425 13.19 -12.69 12.84
N ASP A 426 12.11 -12.28 12.16
CA ASP A 426 10.81 -12.98 12.06
C ASP A 426 9.97 -13.02 13.35
N ARG A 427 10.36 -12.27 14.38
CA ARG A 427 9.52 -12.06 15.57
C ARG A 427 8.34 -11.17 15.20
N ARG A 428 7.14 -11.53 15.68
CA ARG A 428 5.91 -10.75 15.52
C ARG A 428 5.53 -10.04 16.82
N PHE A 429 5.01 -8.83 16.69
CA PHE A 429 4.48 -8.04 17.80
C PHE A 429 3.34 -7.13 17.33
N GLU A 430 2.46 -6.72 18.25
CA GLU A 430 1.38 -5.80 17.94
C GLU A 430 1.95 -4.42 17.55
N ALA A 431 1.40 -3.84 16.49
CA ALA A 431 1.86 -2.57 15.96
C ALA A 431 1.47 -1.40 16.89
N PRO A 432 2.32 -0.38 17.05
CA PRO A 432 1.92 0.83 17.76
C PRO A 432 0.83 1.60 17.00
N ASN A 433 -0.09 2.20 17.75
CA ASN A 433 -1.15 3.04 17.19
C ASN A 433 -1.02 4.48 17.72
N PHE A 434 -0.57 5.39 16.86
CA PHE A 434 -0.48 6.82 17.12
C PHE A 434 -0.65 7.61 15.81
N LEU A 435 -1.15 8.84 15.90
CA LEU A 435 -1.27 9.73 14.75
C LEU A 435 0.10 10.30 14.35
N LEU A 436 0.41 10.27 13.06
CA LEU A 436 1.63 10.89 12.54
C LEU A 436 1.50 12.41 12.56
N GLY A 437 2.59 13.13 12.84
CA GLY A 437 2.64 14.59 12.68
C GLY A 437 2.51 15.01 11.21
N THR A 438 2.99 14.18 10.28
CA THR A 438 2.70 14.25 8.85
C THR A 438 1.30 13.68 8.51
N GLY A 439 0.28 14.00 9.32
CA GLY A 439 -1.05 13.39 9.23
C GLY A 439 -1.72 13.40 7.85
N PRO A 440 -1.65 14.49 7.06
CA PRO A 440 -2.14 14.53 5.68
C PRO A 440 -1.56 13.46 4.76
N ALA A 441 -0.40 12.91 5.11
CA ALA A 441 0.31 11.91 4.33
C ALA A 441 -0.07 10.46 4.68
N GLY A 442 -0.73 10.17 5.81
CA GLY A 442 -0.91 8.78 6.25
C GLY A 442 -1.88 8.46 7.40
N ASN A 443 -2.65 9.43 7.92
CA ASN A 443 -3.55 9.19 9.07
C ASN A 443 -4.96 8.72 8.72
N LEU A 444 -5.26 8.38 7.46
CA LEU A 444 -6.59 7.89 7.08
C LEU A 444 -6.83 6.47 7.63
N TYR A 445 -7.90 6.33 8.40
CA TYR A 445 -8.57 5.07 8.72
C TYR A 445 -9.69 4.88 7.70
N SER A 446 -9.86 3.67 7.17
CA SER A 446 -10.95 3.38 6.21
C SER A 446 -11.22 1.88 6.08
N SER A 447 -12.34 1.53 5.46
CA SER A 447 -12.68 0.18 5.03
C SER A 447 -12.52 0.02 3.51
N VAL A 448 -12.49 -1.21 3.01
CA VAL A 448 -12.45 -1.43 1.55
C VAL A 448 -13.74 -0.99 0.87
N THR A 449 -14.88 -1.04 1.57
CA THR A 449 -16.18 -0.57 1.05
C THR A 449 -16.24 0.95 0.90
N ASP A 450 -15.66 1.71 1.83
CA ASP A 450 -15.60 3.17 1.72
C ASP A 450 -14.63 3.63 0.63
N LEU A 451 -13.42 3.06 0.60
CA LEU A 451 -12.48 3.31 -0.49
C LEU A 451 -13.05 2.91 -1.87
N SER A 452 -13.98 1.95 -1.91
CA SER A 452 -14.70 1.62 -3.15
C SER A 452 -15.63 2.74 -3.60
N LYS A 453 -16.25 3.50 -2.69
CA LYS A 453 -17.09 4.66 -3.05
C LYS A 453 -16.24 5.76 -3.68
N PHE A 454 -15.05 6.01 -3.11
CA PHE A 454 -14.05 6.90 -3.71
C PHE A 454 -13.65 6.43 -5.12
N MET A 455 -13.43 5.13 -5.32
CA MET A 455 -13.15 4.55 -6.63
C MET A 455 -14.29 4.78 -7.65
N MET A 456 -15.55 4.58 -7.23
CA MET A 456 -16.72 4.82 -8.08
C MET A 456 -16.84 6.29 -8.48
N CYS A 457 -16.53 7.21 -7.57
CA CYS A 457 -16.48 8.65 -7.86
C CYS A 457 -15.48 8.95 -9.00
N ILE A 458 -14.31 8.31 -8.99
CA ILE A 458 -13.33 8.45 -10.07
C ILE A 458 -13.89 7.93 -11.42
N PHE A 459 -14.53 6.76 -11.43
CA PHE A 459 -15.12 6.19 -12.66
C PHE A 459 -16.28 7.00 -13.23
N GLU A 460 -16.97 7.76 -12.39
CA GLU A 460 -18.09 8.63 -12.76
C GLU A 460 -17.68 10.12 -12.84
N GLY A 461 -16.42 10.37 -13.22
CA GLY A 461 -15.94 11.69 -13.62
C GLY A 461 -15.85 12.69 -12.46
N GLY A 462 -15.60 12.19 -11.25
CA GLY A 462 -15.49 12.99 -10.02
C GLY A 462 -16.83 13.25 -9.33
N SER A 463 -17.86 12.45 -9.63
CA SER A 463 -19.18 12.53 -9.00
C SER A 463 -19.70 11.16 -8.55
N LEU A 464 -20.50 11.11 -7.50
CA LEU A 464 -21.22 9.90 -7.08
C LEU A 464 -22.58 10.28 -6.50
N ASP A 465 -23.63 9.56 -6.88
CA ASP A 465 -25.01 9.75 -6.38
C ASP A 465 -25.51 11.20 -6.39
N GLY A 466 -25.11 11.95 -7.43
CA GLY A 466 -25.49 13.35 -7.64
C GLY A 466 -24.66 14.37 -6.85
N GLN A 467 -23.68 13.93 -6.07
CA GLN A 467 -22.69 14.78 -5.41
C GLN A 467 -21.45 14.91 -6.29
N GLN A 468 -21.11 16.14 -6.69
CA GLN A 468 -19.86 16.44 -7.40
C GLN A 468 -18.76 16.70 -6.37
N ILE A 469 -17.70 15.89 -6.41
CA ILE A 469 -16.52 16.08 -5.54
C ILE A 469 -15.48 16.96 -6.25
N ILE A 470 -15.21 16.70 -7.53
CA ILE A 470 -14.22 17.42 -8.33
C ILE A 470 -14.62 17.33 -9.81
N SER A 471 -14.44 18.37 -10.62
CA SER A 471 -14.85 18.25 -12.04
C SER A 471 -14.03 17.21 -12.81
N SER A 472 -14.62 16.69 -13.87
CA SER A 472 -13.99 15.69 -14.75
C SER A 472 -12.66 16.18 -15.34
N ASN A 473 -12.56 17.46 -15.70
CA ASN A 473 -11.36 18.02 -16.31
C ASN A 473 -10.21 18.11 -15.31
N VAL A 474 -10.51 18.46 -14.06
CA VAL A 474 -9.51 18.52 -12.99
C VAL A 474 -9.08 17.11 -12.59
N LEU A 475 -10.02 16.16 -12.50
CA LEU A 475 -9.69 14.75 -12.28
C LEU A 475 -8.79 14.19 -13.40
N GLU A 476 -9.11 14.46 -14.67
CA GLU A 476 -8.26 14.04 -15.80
C GLU A 476 -6.84 14.61 -15.69
N ALA A 477 -6.70 15.87 -15.27
CA ALA A 477 -5.39 16.46 -15.01
C ALA A 477 -4.62 15.76 -13.88
N MET A 478 -5.31 15.30 -12.83
CA MET A 478 -4.70 14.53 -11.74
C MET A 478 -4.24 13.14 -12.19
N LEU A 479 -5.00 12.49 -13.07
CA LEU A 479 -4.69 11.15 -13.60
C LEU A 479 -3.71 11.17 -14.77
N THR A 480 -3.30 12.36 -15.24
CA THR A 480 -2.35 12.51 -16.34
C THR A 480 -0.90 12.41 -15.83
N PRO A 481 -0.06 11.52 -16.40
CA PRO A 481 1.36 11.45 -16.07
C PRO A 481 2.03 12.81 -16.22
N GLN A 482 2.69 13.27 -15.16
CA GLN A 482 3.57 14.43 -15.25
C GLN A 482 4.76 14.09 -16.16
N LYS A 483 5.38 15.11 -16.78
CA LYS A 483 6.46 14.91 -17.73
C LYS A 483 7.77 15.44 -17.20
N GLU A 484 8.87 14.82 -17.61
CA GLU A 484 10.21 15.38 -17.51
C GLU A 484 10.38 16.58 -18.45
N LEU A 485 11.47 17.32 -18.27
CA LEU A 485 11.85 18.42 -19.15
C LEU A 485 12.05 17.98 -20.61
N ASP A 486 12.45 16.73 -20.83
CA ASP A 486 12.59 16.12 -22.16
C ASP A 486 11.28 15.54 -22.73
N GLY A 487 10.17 15.66 -21.99
CA GLY A 487 8.86 15.16 -22.37
C GLY A 487 8.55 13.72 -21.95
N THR A 488 9.49 13.01 -21.32
CA THR A 488 9.31 11.62 -20.85
C THR A 488 8.22 11.56 -19.76
N PRO A 489 7.20 10.69 -19.87
CA PRO A 489 6.18 10.55 -18.85
C PRO A 489 6.76 9.94 -17.56
N GLN A 490 6.33 10.47 -16.43
CA GLN A 490 6.65 9.99 -15.08
C GLN A 490 5.65 8.94 -14.61
N SER A 491 6.04 8.19 -13.58
CA SER A 491 5.16 7.24 -12.88
C SER A 491 4.20 7.90 -11.87
N PHE A 492 3.99 9.21 -11.98
CA PHE A 492 3.10 9.97 -11.10
C PHE A 492 2.29 11.00 -11.90
N GLY A 493 1.00 11.07 -11.58
CA GLY A 493 0.13 12.22 -11.82
C GLY A 493 0.19 13.18 -10.63
N ILE A 494 -0.88 13.91 -10.37
CA ILE A 494 -1.03 14.71 -9.14
C ILE A 494 -1.63 13.78 -8.08
N GLY A 495 -0.82 13.37 -7.10
CA GLY A 495 -1.21 12.41 -6.05
C GLY A 495 -1.26 10.95 -6.46
N PHE A 496 -1.63 10.64 -7.71
CA PHE A 496 -1.77 9.25 -8.18
C PHE A 496 -0.45 8.67 -8.71
N HIS A 497 -0.15 7.42 -8.32
CA HIS A 497 0.79 6.60 -9.07
C HIS A 497 0.18 6.23 -10.41
N ILE A 498 0.99 6.32 -11.47
CA ILE A 498 0.63 5.89 -12.82
C ILE A 498 1.52 4.72 -13.22
N GLN A 499 0.88 3.59 -13.53
CA GLN A 499 1.52 2.34 -13.90
C GLN A 499 0.87 1.75 -15.15
N ASP A 500 1.48 0.70 -15.70
CA ASP A 500 0.90 -0.12 -16.76
C ASP A 500 0.44 -1.46 -16.16
N LEU A 501 -0.75 -1.92 -16.56
CA LEU A 501 -1.20 -3.29 -16.36
C LEU A 501 -1.70 -3.86 -17.68
N ASP A 502 -0.87 -4.69 -18.30
CA ASP A 502 -1.16 -5.41 -19.54
C ASP A 502 -1.63 -4.45 -20.68
N GLY A 503 -1.02 -3.25 -20.76
CA GLY A 503 -1.32 -2.23 -21.78
C GLY A 503 -2.41 -1.22 -21.39
N TYR A 504 -2.97 -1.29 -20.18
CA TYR A 504 -3.91 -0.31 -19.64
C TYR A 504 -3.24 0.60 -18.61
N GLN A 505 -3.64 1.88 -18.59
CA GLN A 505 -3.16 2.80 -17.57
C GLN A 505 -3.80 2.43 -16.22
N LYS A 506 -2.97 1.93 -15.31
CA LYS A 506 -3.35 1.66 -13.92
C LYS A 506 -3.04 2.89 -13.07
N VAL A 507 -4.07 3.42 -12.41
CA VAL A 507 -3.96 4.59 -11.53
C VAL A 507 -4.33 4.18 -10.11
N GLY A 508 -3.61 4.69 -9.12
CA GLY A 508 -3.82 4.25 -7.76
C GLY A 508 -2.81 4.80 -6.77
N HIS A 509 -2.81 4.23 -5.57
CA HIS A 509 -1.77 4.44 -4.57
C HIS A 509 -1.71 3.26 -3.60
N GLY A 510 -0.49 2.81 -3.27
CA GLY A 510 -0.25 1.84 -2.20
C GLY A 510 -0.08 2.51 -0.84
N GLY A 511 -0.50 1.85 0.23
CA GLY A 511 -0.38 2.33 1.61
C GLY A 511 0.46 1.40 2.46
N ALA A 512 1.35 1.96 3.28
CA ALA A 512 2.06 1.23 4.33
C ALA A 512 2.12 2.11 5.58
N ILE A 513 1.80 1.52 6.73
CA ILE A 513 1.88 2.16 8.05
C ILE A 513 1.93 1.05 9.10
N TYR A 514 2.40 1.35 10.30
CA TYR A 514 2.52 0.38 11.40
C TYR A 514 1.34 -0.58 11.50
N GLY A 515 1.60 -1.84 11.17
CA GLY A 515 0.64 -2.93 11.26
C GLY A 515 -0.21 -3.18 10.03
N PHE A 516 -0.09 -2.37 8.97
CA PHE A 516 -1.02 -2.37 7.85
C PHE A 516 -0.36 -2.16 6.49
N SER A 517 -0.93 -2.81 5.48
CA SER A 517 -0.65 -2.56 4.07
C SER A 517 -1.96 -2.41 3.29
N THR A 518 -1.99 -1.53 2.29
CA THR A 518 -3.18 -1.28 1.49
C THR A 518 -2.82 -1.08 0.03
N GLN A 519 -3.72 -1.42 -0.88
CA GLN A 519 -3.68 -1.07 -2.28
C GLN A 519 -5.04 -0.56 -2.74
N LEU A 520 -5.03 0.56 -3.46
CA LEU A 520 -6.16 1.11 -4.18
C LEU A 520 -5.73 1.28 -5.63
N GLU A 521 -6.29 0.49 -6.53
CA GLU A 521 -5.84 0.39 -7.92
C GLU A 521 -7.04 0.39 -8.88
N ALA A 522 -6.94 1.15 -9.96
CA ALA A 522 -8.03 1.38 -10.91
C ALA A 522 -7.54 1.30 -12.36
N LEU A 523 -8.41 0.81 -13.25
CA LEU A 523 -8.28 0.97 -14.70
C LEU A 523 -9.42 1.87 -15.19
N PRO A 524 -9.21 3.20 -15.28
CA PRO A 524 -10.27 4.14 -15.62
C PRO A 524 -10.91 3.88 -16.98
N GLU A 525 -10.13 3.48 -18.00
CA GLU A 525 -10.69 3.23 -19.34
C GLU A 525 -11.66 2.05 -19.35
N ARG A 526 -11.47 1.10 -18.43
CA ARG A 526 -12.28 -0.12 -18.29
C ARG A 526 -13.32 -0.01 -17.18
N LYS A 527 -13.28 1.08 -16.40
CA LYS A 527 -14.11 1.34 -15.21
C LYS A 527 -14.14 0.15 -14.24
N ILE A 528 -12.98 -0.44 -13.97
CA ILE A 528 -12.82 -1.52 -12.99
C ILE A 528 -11.72 -1.16 -11.99
N GLY A 529 -11.92 -1.51 -10.73
CA GLY A 529 -10.98 -1.17 -9.65
C GLY A 529 -11.00 -2.18 -8.53
N VAL A 530 -9.94 -2.16 -7.73
CA VAL A 530 -9.73 -3.06 -6.60
C VAL A 530 -9.23 -2.27 -5.41
N VAL A 531 -9.75 -2.58 -4.23
CA VAL A 531 -9.20 -2.12 -2.96
C VAL A 531 -8.87 -3.35 -2.12
N ALA A 532 -7.66 -3.43 -1.59
CA ALA A 532 -7.23 -4.50 -0.69
C ALA A 532 -6.47 -3.92 0.50
N ALA A 533 -6.76 -4.39 1.72
CA ALA A 533 -6.08 -3.99 2.94
C ALA A 533 -5.76 -5.21 3.80
N SER A 534 -4.60 -5.22 4.45
CA SER A 534 -4.17 -6.29 5.36
C SER A 534 -3.62 -5.73 6.67
N ALA A 535 -3.87 -6.44 7.77
CA ALA A 535 -3.39 -6.11 9.11
C ALA A 535 -2.02 -6.76 9.43
N LEU A 536 -1.10 -6.69 8.47
CA LEU A 536 0.31 -7.05 8.65
C LEU A 536 1.20 -6.05 7.90
N ASP A 537 2.14 -5.44 8.62
CA ASP A 537 3.15 -4.57 8.02
C ASP A 537 4.05 -5.34 7.04
N GLY A 538 4.56 -4.65 6.00
CA GLY A 538 5.37 -5.26 4.96
C GLY A 538 4.62 -6.17 3.98
N SER A 539 3.28 -6.31 4.10
CA SER A 539 2.47 -7.17 3.23
C SER A 539 2.03 -6.53 1.90
N ASN A 540 2.60 -5.37 1.53
CA ASN A 540 2.32 -4.65 0.28
C ASN A 540 2.49 -5.52 -0.98
N GLY A 541 3.45 -6.44 -0.98
CA GLY A 541 3.65 -7.37 -2.09
C GLY A 541 2.49 -8.34 -2.28
N VAL A 542 1.84 -8.76 -1.18
CA VAL A 542 0.68 -9.66 -1.22
C VAL A 542 -0.56 -8.91 -1.68
N VAL A 543 -0.88 -7.76 -1.08
CA VAL A 543 -2.06 -6.98 -1.50
C VAL A 543 -1.92 -6.47 -2.94
N GLY A 544 -0.72 -6.08 -3.38
CA GLY A 544 -0.47 -5.68 -4.77
C GLY A 544 -0.67 -6.82 -5.76
N ARG A 545 -0.14 -8.01 -5.45
CA ARG A 545 -0.32 -9.21 -6.29
C ARG A 545 -1.78 -9.62 -6.42
N LEU A 546 -2.54 -9.57 -5.32
CA LEU A 546 -3.97 -9.87 -5.32
C LEU A 546 -4.77 -8.83 -6.11
N SER A 547 -4.43 -7.55 -5.99
CA SER A 547 -5.06 -6.47 -6.77
C SER A 547 -4.83 -6.62 -8.27
N ASP A 548 -3.58 -6.87 -8.70
CA ASP A 548 -3.26 -7.10 -10.11
C ASP A 548 -3.95 -8.35 -10.65
N TYR A 549 -4.02 -9.42 -9.86
CA TYR A 549 -4.75 -10.64 -10.24
C TYR A 549 -6.26 -10.39 -10.38
N ALA A 550 -6.86 -9.65 -9.44
CA ALA A 550 -8.27 -9.28 -9.48
C ALA A 550 -8.60 -8.44 -10.72
N LEU A 551 -7.78 -7.42 -11.04
CA LEU A 551 -7.95 -6.62 -12.27
C LEU A 551 -7.85 -7.49 -13.53
N ARG A 552 -6.88 -8.41 -13.61
CA ARG A 552 -6.75 -9.33 -14.75
C ARG A 552 -7.94 -10.28 -14.88
N LEU A 553 -8.50 -10.77 -13.77
CA LEU A 553 -9.71 -11.57 -13.78
C LEU A 553 -10.91 -10.77 -14.29
N MET A 554 -11.04 -9.51 -13.87
CA MET A 554 -12.13 -8.63 -14.33
C MET A 554 -12.00 -8.30 -15.81
N LEU A 555 -10.80 -7.97 -16.29
CA LEU A 555 -10.53 -7.77 -17.72
C LEU A 555 -10.88 -9.00 -18.54
N ALA A 556 -10.45 -10.18 -18.11
CA ALA A 556 -10.75 -11.43 -18.81
C ALA A 556 -12.26 -11.71 -18.84
N ALA A 557 -12.99 -11.44 -17.75
CA ALA A 557 -14.44 -11.58 -17.71
C ALA A 557 -15.15 -10.61 -18.67
N GLN A 558 -14.76 -9.33 -18.66
CA GLN A 558 -15.31 -8.33 -19.59
C GLN A 558 -15.02 -8.68 -21.07
N ASP A 559 -13.84 -9.23 -21.35
CA ASP A 559 -13.41 -9.60 -22.70
C ASP A 559 -13.94 -10.98 -23.16
N GLY A 560 -14.61 -11.74 -22.29
CA GLY A 560 -15.00 -13.13 -22.56
C GLY A 560 -13.82 -14.08 -22.78
N LYS A 561 -12.64 -13.77 -22.21
CA LYS A 561 -11.42 -14.57 -22.30
C LYS A 561 -11.31 -15.58 -21.14
N PRO A 562 -10.53 -16.66 -21.30
CA PRO A 562 -10.23 -17.57 -20.19
C PRO A 562 -9.62 -16.83 -19.00
N LEU A 563 -10.13 -17.11 -17.81
CA LEU A 563 -9.64 -16.49 -16.58
C LEU A 563 -8.23 -17.03 -16.23
N PRO A 564 -7.24 -16.16 -15.94
CA PRO A 564 -5.90 -16.59 -15.57
C PRO A 564 -5.91 -17.46 -14.30
N ASN A 565 -4.85 -18.26 -14.12
CA ASN A 565 -4.61 -19.02 -12.89
C ASN A 565 -3.76 -18.21 -11.91
N TYR A 566 -3.95 -18.47 -10.62
CA TYR A 566 -3.10 -17.93 -9.58
C TYR A 566 -1.98 -18.91 -9.28
N GLU A 567 -0.73 -18.45 -9.29
CA GLU A 567 0.43 -19.29 -8.99
C GLU A 567 0.57 -19.48 -7.47
N THR A 568 0.68 -20.72 -7.01
CA THR A 568 0.85 -21.05 -5.58
C THR A 568 2.20 -21.71 -5.34
N THR A 569 2.62 -21.71 -4.08
CA THR A 569 3.90 -22.28 -3.64
C THR A 569 3.80 -23.09 -2.35
N THR A 570 4.73 -24.02 -2.21
CA THR A 570 5.01 -24.85 -1.05
C THR A 570 6.42 -24.60 -0.51
N SER A 571 6.71 -25.11 0.69
CA SER A 571 8.04 -24.99 1.29
C SER A 571 9.10 -25.67 0.42
N LEU A 572 10.29 -25.06 0.33
CA LEU A 572 11.40 -25.63 -0.42
C LEU A 572 11.90 -26.93 0.25
N PRO A 573 12.00 -28.07 -0.46
CA PRO A 573 12.54 -29.30 0.11
C PRO A 573 13.97 -29.12 0.64
N SER A 574 14.27 -29.68 1.81
CA SER A 574 15.55 -29.49 2.53
C SER A 574 16.79 -29.89 1.72
N GLU A 575 16.71 -30.93 0.88
CA GLU A 575 17.81 -31.33 0.00
C GLU A 575 18.16 -30.21 -1.01
N ARG A 576 17.13 -29.58 -1.59
CA ARG A 576 17.29 -28.47 -2.54
C ARG A 576 17.76 -27.21 -1.84
N ALA A 577 17.23 -26.94 -0.65
CA ALA A 577 17.67 -25.82 0.19
C ALA A 577 19.17 -25.95 0.53
N THR A 578 19.61 -27.11 1.02
CA THR A 578 21.00 -27.40 1.39
C THR A 578 21.97 -27.16 0.23
N ALA A 579 21.60 -27.57 -0.99
CA ALA A 579 22.43 -27.35 -2.18
C ALA A 579 22.61 -25.85 -2.52
N MET A 580 21.68 -25.00 -2.09
CA MET A 580 21.69 -23.57 -2.39
C MET A 580 22.32 -22.72 -1.28
N VAL A 581 22.30 -23.18 -0.02
CA VAL A 581 22.88 -22.44 1.13
C VAL A 581 24.33 -22.06 0.86
N GLY A 582 24.65 -20.77 0.98
CA GLY A 582 25.99 -20.23 0.72
C GLY A 582 25.97 -18.76 0.31
N SER A 583 27.17 -18.18 0.19
CA SER A 583 27.39 -16.83 -0.33
C SER A 583 27.66 -16.87 -1.83
N TYR A 584 27.07 -15.95 -2.58
CA TYR A 584 27.25 -15.80 -4.02
C TYR A 584 27.58 -14.35 -4.35
N GLU A 585 28.38 -14.13 -5.38
CA GLU A 585 28.75 -12.80 -5.86
C GLU A 585 28.55 -12.73 -7.38
N ASP A 586 28.01 -11.61 -7.85
CA ASP A 586 27.93 -11.29 -9.26
C ASP A 586 29.30 -10.77 -9.75
N PRO A 587 29.99 -11.46 -10.66
CA PRO A 587 31.30 -11.04 -11.12
C PRO A 587 31.29 -9.71 -11.89
N ALA A 588 30.14 -9.27 -12.42
CA ALA A 588 30.04 -8.05 -13.21
C ALA A 588 29.95 -6.76 -12.37
N ASN A 589 29.32 -6.82 -11.20
CA ASN A 589 29.06 -5.65 -10.36
C ASN A 589 29.39 -5.87 -8.86
N GLN A 590 29.93 -7.04 -8.50
CA GLN A 590 30.29 -7.43 -7.14
C GLN A 590 29.12 -7.43 -6.15
N SER A 591 27.87 -7.47 -6.65
CA SER A 591 26.70 -7.60 -5.79
C SER A 591 26.66 -8.98 -5.14
N ARG A 592 26.39 -9.01 -3.84
CA ARG A 592 26.38 -10.23 -3.04
C ARG A 592 24.97 -10.72 -2.75
N VAL A 593 24.82 -12.03 -2.70
CA VAL A 593 23.61 -12.72 -2.29
C VAL A 593 23.99 -13.78 -1.26
N GLN A 594 23.29 -13.79 -0.13
CA GLN A 594 23.42 -14.84 0.86
C GLN A 594 22.16 -15.71 0.84
N ILE A 595 22.33 -17.03 0.75
CA ILE A 595 21.26 -18.00 0.99
C ILE A 595 21.52 -18.70 2.32
N SER A 596 20.51 -18.69 3.19
CA SER A 596 20.56 -19.30 4.53
C SER A 596 19.27 -20.07 4.81
N GLU A 597 19.34 -21.15 5.58
CA GLU A 597 18.16 -21.91 5.99
C GLU A 597 17.90 -21.72 7.49
N TYR A 598 16.68 -21.40 7.90
CA TYR A 598 16.28 -21.29 9.30
C TYR A 598 14.88 -21.87 9.53
N ASN A 599 14.73 -22.73 10.54
CA ASN A 599 13.47 -23.41 10.88
C ASN A 599 12.79 -24.08 9.66
N GLY A 600 13.59 -24.71 8.78
CA GLY A 600 13.10 -25.38 7.57
C GLY A 600 12.62 -24.43 6.46
N ARG A 601 12.85 -23.12 6.60
CA ARG A 601 12.60 -22.10 5.58
C ARG A 601 13.93 -21.63 4.99
N THR A 602 13.94 -21.38 3.69
CA THR A 602 15.13 -20.91 2.98
C THR A 602 14.99 -19.44 2.66
N PHE A 603 15.98 -18.64 3.02
CA PHE A 603 15.99 -17.21 2.82
C PHE A 603 17.11 -16.80 1.88
N LEU A 604 16.81 -15.83 1.02
CA LEU A 604 17.73 -15.13 0.13
C LEU A 604 17.84 -13.67 0.61
N GLN A 605 19.03 -13.27 1.03
CA GLN A 605 19.34 -11.87 1.34
C GLN A 605 19.93 -11.20 0.10
N ARG A 606 19.25 -10.16 -0.40
CA ARG A 606 19.71 -9.36 -1.55
C ARG A 606 19.12 -7.96 -1.49
N GLY A 607 19.96 -6.96 -1.71
CA GLY A 607 19.53 -5.56 -1.73
C GLY A 607 18.87 -5.19 -0.40
N SER A 608 17.73 -4.51 -0.46
CA SER A 608 17.05 -4.01 0.73
C SER A 608 16.33 -5.07 1.56
N PHE A 609 16.07 -6.29 1.07
CA PHE A 609 15.17 -7.22 1.77
C PHE A 609 15.77 -8.61 1.93
N ARG A 610 15.40 -9.27 3.03
CA ARG A 610 15.50 -10.72 3.18
C ARG A 610 14.24 -11.37 2.67
N ARG A 611 14.37 -12.30 1.72
CA ARG A 611 13.23 -12.88 1.00
C ARG A 611 13.15 -14.39 1.17
N GLU A 612 11.95 -14.96 1.26
CA GLU A 612 11.79 -16.42 1.35
C GLU A 612 11.80 -17.07 -0.03
N LEU A 613 12.56 -18.15 -0.18
CA LEU A 613 12.54 -19.02 -1.35
C LEU A 613 11.56 -20.17 -1.14
N ARG A 614 10.66 -20.34 -2.11
CA ARG A 614 9.60 -21.36 -2.09
C ARG A 614 9.55 -22.12 -3.41
N ALA A 615 9.02 -23.34 -3.36
CA ALA A 615 8.83 -24.18 -4.54
C ALA A 615 7.45 -23.91 -5.14
N ARG A 616 7.40 -23.63 -6.44
CA ARG A 616 6.17 -23.43 -7.20
C ARG A 616 5.40 -24.73 -7.31
N ASP A 617 4.08 -24.68 -7.11
CA ASP A 617 3.24 -25.89 -7.12
C ASP A 617 3.04 -26.47 -8.54
N SER A 618 3.11 -25.63 -9.57
CA SER A 618 2.87 -26.04 -10.96
C SER A 618 4.00 -26.89 -11.56
N ASP A 619 5.26 -26.59 -11.25
CA ASP A 619 6.43 -27.25 -11.86
C ASP A 619 7.60 -27.52 -10.89
N GLY A 620 7.50 -27.10 -9.63
CA GLY A 620 8.57 -27.22 -8.65
C GLY A 620 9.72 -26.22 -8.82
N GLY A 621 9.61 -25.23 -9.72
CA GLY A 621 10.58 -24.14 -9.87
C GLY A 621 10.71 -23.35 -8.57
N ILE A 622 11.90 -22.82 -8.28
CA ILE A 622 12.13 -22.05 -7.04
C ILE A 622 11.93 -20.58 -7.35
N ILE A 623 11.14 -19.90 -6.54
CA ILE A 623 10.87 -18.47 -6.69
C ILE A 623 10.95 -17.79 -5.33
N ILE A 624 11.07 -16.46 -5.37
CA ILE A 624 10.81 -15.64 -4.19
C ILE A 624 9.30 -15.54 -3.99
N ASP A 625 8.81 -15.91 -2.81
CA ASP A 625 7.41 -15.77 -2.46
C ASP A 625 7.21 -15.64 -0.94
N ASP A 626 7.00 -14.42 -0.46
CA ASP A 626 6.85 -14.07 0.96
C ASP A 626 5.84 -12.91 1.15
N VAL A 627 5.75 -12.39 2.39
CA VAL A 627 4.90 -11.23 2.71
C VAL A 627 5.31 -9.97 1.93
N PHE A 628 6.61 -9.80 1.66
CA PHE A 628 7.13 -8.65 0.90
C PHE A 628 6.89 -8.78 -0.61
N GLY A 629 6.43 -9.95 -1.09
CA GLY A 629 5.94 -10.15 -2.45
C GLY A 629 6.51 -11.36 -3.18
N PHE A 630 6.34 -11.33 -4.50
CA PHE A 630 6.57 -12.44 -5.41
C PHE A 630 7.61 -12.05 -6.47
N GLY A 631 8.62 -12.89 -6.68
CA GLY A 631 9.79 -12.55 -7.50
C GLY A 631 10.09 -13.55 -8.63
N PRO A 632 11.19 -13.31 -9.37
CA PRO A 632 11.58 -14.16 -10.48
C PRO A 632 12.05 -15.54 -10.01
N GLU A 633 12.22 -16.44 -10.97
CA GLU A 633 12.80 -17.77 -10.72
C GLU A 633 14.26 -17.68 -10.26
N VAL A 634 14.59 -18.53 -9.29
CA VAL A 634 15.92 -18.76 -8.74
C VAL A 634 16.34 -20.18 -9.09
N ARG A 635 17.44 -20.35 -9.80
CA ARG A 635 17.91 -21.66 -10.26
C ARG A 635 19.37 -21.89 -9.87
N LEU A 636 19.69 -23.11 -9.47
CA LEU A 636 21.08 -23.56 -9.42
C LEU A 636 21.40 -24.18 -10.79
N GLU A 637 22.08 -23.45 -11.68
CA GLU A 637 22.38 -23.93 -13.04
C GLU A 637 23.36 -25.11 -13.02
N GLN A 638 24.34 -25.02 -12.13
CA GLN A 638 25.34 -26.06 -11.85
C GLN A 638 25.88 -25.84 -10.43
N PRO A 639 26.56 -26.84 -9.82
CA PRO A 639 27.19 -26.64 -8.52
C PRO A 639 28.05 -25.38 -8.50
N GLY A 640 27.71 -24.45 -7.60
CA GLY A 640 28.42 -23.17 -7.44
C GLY A 640 27.96 -22.02 -8.35
N MET A 641 26.94 -22.19 -9.19
CA MET A 641 26.38 -21.11 -10.03
C MET A 641 24.89 -20.93 -9.78
N LEU A 642 24.52 -19.77 -9.23
CA LEU A 642 23.14 -19.37 -8.95
C LEU A 642 22.66 -18.40 -10.03
N ALA A 643 21.46 -18.62 -10.56
CA ALA A 643 20.78 -17.67 -11.45
C ALA A 643 19.54 -17.09 -10.75
N ILE A 644 19.37 -15.78 -10.80
CA ILE A 644 18.16 -15.07 -10.33
C ILE A 644 17.63 -14.27 -11.53
N GLY A 645 16.55 -14.75 -12.14
CA GLY A 645 16.12 -14.23 -13.45
C GLY A 645 17.20 -14.43 -14.51
N GLU A 646 17.70 -13.33 -15.07
CA GLU A 646 18.80 -13.31 -16.05
C GLU A 646 20.20 -13.15 -15.43
N GLN A 647 20.27 -12.75 -14.16
CA GLN A 647 21.54 -12.52 -13.48
C GLN A 647 22.17 -13.83 -13.03
N LYS A 648 23.48 -13.97 -13.21
CA LYS A 648 24.29 -15.13 -12.78
C LYS A 648 25.27 -14.74 -11.68
N LEU A 649 25.39 -15.58 -10.67
CA LEU A 649 26.24 -15.36 -9.50
C LEU A 649 27.07 -16.60 -9.18
N GLU A 650 28.33 -16.38 -8.82
CA GLU A 650 29.30 -17.42 -8.50
C GLU A 650 29.40 -17.61 -6.99
N ARG A 651 29.38 -18.87 -6.54
CA ARG A 651 29.54 -19.23 -5.12
C ARG A 651 30.93 -18.83 -4.65
N GLN A 652 30.97 -18.15 -3.52
CA GLN A 652 32.20 -17.72 -2.86
C GLN A 652 32.69 -18.79 -1.88
N ALA A 653 33.99 -18.81 -1.63
CA ALA A 653 34.58 -19.68 -0.62
C ALA A 653 34.10 -19.28 0.78
N GLU A 654 33.75 -20.28 1.59
CA GLU A 654 33.37 -20.07 2.99
C GLU A 654 34.64 -19.87 3.81
N SER A 655 34.90 -18.63 4.21
CA SER A 655 35.97 -18.27 5.13
C SER A 655 35.44 -17.24 6.12
N PRO A 656 35.93 -17.23 7.38
CA PRO A 656 35.51 -16.25 8.36
C PRO A 656 35.69 -14.82 7.82
N PRO A 657 34.64 -13.98 7.81
CA PRO A 657 34.75 -12.59 7.38
C PRO A 657 35.82 -11.83 8.17
N ALA A 658 36.44 -10.83 7.55
CA ALA A 658 37.42 -9.99 8.24
C ALA A 658 36.81 -9.30 9.47
N ASP A 659 37.66 -8.94 10.44
CA ASP A 659 37.21 -8.14 11.58
C ASP A 659 36.78 -6.75 11.12
N ALA A 660 35.67 -6.27 11.69
CA ALA A 660 35.21 -4.91 11.45
C ALA A 660 36.29 -3.89 11.86
N PRO A 661 36.54 -2.86 11.03
CA PRO A 661 37.44 -1.76 11.37
C PRO A 661 37.17 -1.17 12.76
N GLN A 662 38.23 -0.95 13.55
CA GLN A 662 38.11 -0.48 14.94
C GLN A 662 37.31 0.82 15.06
N ARG A 663 37.40 1.71 14.05
CA ARG A 663 36.66 2.99 14.00
C ARG A 663 35.13 2.83 13.94
N TRP A 664 34.65 1.70 13.44
CA TRP A 664 33.22 1.40 13.31
C TRP A 664 32.63 0.73 14.55
N LYS A 665 33.44 0.12 15.42
CA LYS A 665 32.93 -0.58 16.62
C LYS A 665 32.07 0.33 17.51
N GLY A 666 32.43 1.60 17.63
CA GLY A 666 31.64 2.59 18.37
C GLY A 666 30.32 3.00 17.70
N LEU A 667 30.19 2.77 16.37
CA LEU A 667 29.00 3.08 15.57
C LEU A 667 28.01 1.91 15.50
N ILE A 668 28.50 0.68 15.53
CA ILE A 668 27.66 -0.52 15.50
C ILE A 668 26.80 -0.56 16.77
N GLY A 669 25.49 -0.75 16.61
CA GLY A 669 24.53 -0.75 17.71
C GLY A 669 23.09 -0.51 17.27
N GLU A 670 22.22 -0.41 18.27
CA GLU A 670 20.79 -0.12 18.12
C GLU A 670 20.51 1.35 18.47
N TYR A 671 19.63 1.98 17.71
CA TYR A 671 19.24 3.38 17.89
C TYR A 671 17.73 3.56 17.72
N GLY A 672 17.16 4.57 18.37
CA GLY A 672 15.75 4.94 18.24
C GLY A 672 14.83 4.25 19.24
N TRP A 673 13.68 3.79 18.77
CA TRP A 673 12.57 3.30 19.59
C TRP A 673 12.42 1.79 19.53
N ASP A 674 11.81 1.20 20.56
CA ASP A 674 11.56 -0.24 20.64
C ASP A 674 10.61 -0.75 19.56
N HIS A 675 9.66 0.07 19.12
CA HIS A 675 8.68 -0.28 18.08
C HIS A 675 9.20 -0.05 16.65
N ASN A 676 10.31 0.66 16.49
CA ASN A 676 10.96 0.89 15.20
C ASN A 676 12.46 1.22 15.40
N THR A 677 13.26 0.16 15.49
CA THR A 677 14.69 0.25 15.78
C THR A 677 15.52 0.41 14.52
N LEU A 678 16.44 1.37 14.54
CA LEU A 678 17.52 1.49 13.57
C LEU A 678 18.72 0.66 14.06
N TYR A 679 19.10 -0.35 13.30
CA TYR A 679 20.35 -1.08 13.52
C TYR A 679 21.44 -0.52 12.61
N ILE A 680 22.57 -0.15 13.20
CA ILE A 680 23.81 0.07 12.47
C ILE A 680 24.67 -1.17 12.69
N LEU A 681 24.99 -1.87 11.61
CA LEU A 681 25.73 -3.13 11.63
C LEU A 681 26.84 -3.10 10.58
N GLU A 682 27.86 -3.94 10.73
CA GLU A 682 28.86 -4.13 9.69
C GLU A 682 28.51 -5.38 8.87
N ASP A 683 28.49 -5.24 7.55
CA ASP A 683 28.31 -6.34 6.61
C ASP A 683 29.25 -6.21 5.40
N GLY A 684 30.15 -7.18 5.22
CA GLY A 684 30.97 -7.26 4.03
C GLY A 684 31.99 -6.13 3.90
N GLN A 685 32.56 -5.68 5.03
CA GLN A 685 33.45 -4.51 5.11
C GLN A 685 32.75 -3.19 4.73
N GLN A 686 31.48 -3.08 5.04
CA GLN A 686 30.68 -1.87 4.88
C GLN A 686 29.73 -1.71 6.08
N LEU A 687 29.44 -0.47 6.49
CA LEU A 687 28.33 -0.23 7.43
C LEU A 687 27.00 -0.34 6.70
N VAL A 688 26.00 -0.87 7.38
CA VAL A 688 24.64 -1.02 6.89
C VAL A 688 23.68 -0.42 7.91
N ALA A 689 22.68 0.30 7.41
CA ALA A 689 21.50 0.69 8.16
C ALA A 689 20.36 -0.30 7.89
N LEU A 690 19.91 -1.03 8.90
CA LEU A 690 18.64 -1.75 8.88
C LEU A 690 17.59 -0.89 9.59
N ILE A 691 16.63 -0.37 8.83
CA ILE A 691 15.64 0.62 9.26
C ILE A 691 14.21 0.17 8.91
N GLU A 692 13.22 0.56 9.71
CA GLU A 692 11.81 0.09 9.60
C GLU A 692 11.72 -1.44 9.51
N TRP A 693 12.51 -2.13 10.35
CA TRP A 693 12.57 -3.60 10.51
C TRP A 693 13.02 -4.44 9.33
N PHE A 694 12.92 -3.97 8.09
CA PHE A 694 13.20 -4.82 6.93
C PHE A 694 13.97 -4.14 5.80
N TYR A 695 14.20 -2.82 5.81
CA TYR A 695 15.04 -2.18 4.80
C TYR A 695 16.52 -2.22 5.17
N TYR A 696 17.30 -2.95 4.38
CA TYR A 696 18.73 -3.16 4.54
C TYR A 696 19.53 -2.29 3.56
N TYR A 697 20.10 -1.18 4.04
CA TYR A 697 20.79 -0.20 3.20
C TYR A 697 22.31 -0.18 3.43
N PRO A 698 23.12 -0.57 2.43
CA PRO A 698 24.57 -0.39 2.50
C PRO A 698 24.93 1.09 2.47
N LEU A 699 25.79 1.51 3.39
CA LEU A 699 26.15 2.91 3.59
C LEU A 699 27.51 3.23 2.96
N THR A 700 27.61 4.36 2.29
CA THR A 700 28.88 4.86 1.75
C THR A 700 29.53 5.82 2.76
N GLU A 701 30.75 5.50 3.22
CA GLU A 701 31.53 6.36 4.13
C GLU A 701 31.95 7.65 3.40
N ILE A 702 31.65 8.81 3.98
CA ILE A 702 32.11 10.12 3.51
C ILE A 702 33.27 10.60 4.39
N ASP A 703 33.08 10.49 5.70
CA ASP A 703 34.10 10.73 6.72
C ASP A 703 33.85 9.83 7.95
N GLU A 704 34.63 10.02 9.02
CA GLU A 704 34.56 9.18 10.23
C GLU A 704 33.19 9.09 10.91
N ASN A 705 32.32 10.09 10.70
CA ASN A 705 31.01 10.22 11.34
C ASN A 705 29.86 10.43 10.33
N THR A 706 30.15 10.61 9.04
CA THR A 706 29.16 10.91 8.01
C THR A 706 29.12 9.82 6.95
N TYR A 707 27.91 9.35 6.64
CA TYR A 707 27.66 8.29 5.68
C TYR A 707 26.48 8.66 4.78
N LEU A 708 26.41 8.08 3.58
CA LEU A 708 25.28 8.24 2.66
C LEU A 708 24.49 6.96 2.51
N PHE A 709 23.17 7.09 2.43
CA PHE A 709 22.30 6.05 1.91
C PHE A 709 22.58 5.81 0.42
N PRO A 710 22.25 4.62 -0.11
CA PRO A 710 22.43 4.34 -1.53
C PRO A 710 21.50 5.20 -2.39
N ASN A 711 21.76 5.26 -3.69
CA ASN A 711 20.99 6.05 -4.64
C ASN A 711 19.63 5.42 -5.05
N TYR A 712 19.11 4.49 -4.24
CA TYR A 712 17.84 3.78 -4.44
C TYR A 712 17.08 3.65 -3.12
N GLY A 713 15.82 3.21 -3.19
CA GLY A 713 14.96 3.05 -2.01
C GLY A 713 14.46 4.39 -1.48
N LEU A 714 13.98 4.40 -0.24
CA LEU A 714 13.24 5.53 0.33
C LEU A 714 14.12 6.72 0.74
N TYR A 715 15.41 6.49 1.00
CA TYR A 715 16.33 7.48 1.58
C TYR A 715 17.40 7.99 0.60
N HIS A 716 17.20 7.78 -0.71
CA HIS A 716 18.18 8.18 -1.71
C HIS A 716 18.47 9.70 -1.64
N GLY A 717 19.76 10.04 -1.67
CA GLY A 717 20.26 11.42 -1.56
C GLY A 717 20.40 11.94 -0.12
N GLU A 718 19.97 11.17 0.89
CA GLU A 718 20.09 11.54 2.29
C GLU A 718 21.28 10.82 2.96
N GLY A 719 21.68 11.30 4.13
CA GLY A 719 22.83 10.78 4.88
C GLY A 719 22.52 10.41 6.32
N LEU A 720 23.55 9.88 6.97
CA LEU A 720 23.61 9.59 8.39
C LEU A 720 24.78 10.34 9.01
N LYS A 721 24.57 10.95 10.17
CA LYS A 721 25.60 11.65 10.93
C LYS A 721 25.62 11.18 12.38
N PHE A 722 26.76 10.67 12.82
CA PHE A 722 26.97 10.15 14.17
C PHE A 722 27.51 11.23 15.12
N SER A 723 26.99 11.23 16.35
CA SER A 723 27.56 11.98 17.48
C SER A 723 28.15 10.99 18.48
N ARG A 724 29.42 11.18 18.84
CA ARG A 724 30.16 10.28 19.75
C ARG A 724 30.44 10.93 21.10
N ASN A 725 30.56 10.09 22.13
CA ASN A 725 31.15 10.50 23.40
C ASN A 725 32.69 10.47 23.35
N GLU A 726 33.33 10.84 24.46
CA GLU A 726 34.80 10.85 24.62
C GLU A 726 35.48 9.48 24.43
N HIS A 727 34.73 8.38 24.51
CA HIS A 727 35.22 7.02 24.29
C HIS A 727 35.04 6.55 22.84
N GLY A 728 34.62 7.43 21.93
CA GLY A 728 34.38 7.09 20.52
C GLY A 728 33.12 6.27 20.28
N ILE A 729 32.24 6.14 21.28
CA ILE A 729 30.96 5.42 21.19
C ILE A 729 29.89 6.41 20.73
N ALA A 730 29.20 6.09 19.63
CA ALA A 730 28.10 6.92 19.15
C ALA A 730 26.94 6.89 20.15
N THR A 731 26.52 8.06 20.62
CA THR A 731 25.36 8.23 21.53
C THR A 731 24.08 8.57 20.76
N LYS A 732 24.22 9.02 19.52
CA LYS A 732 23.11 9.38 18.63
C LYS A 732 23.55 9.24 17.17
N VAL A 733 22.62 8.91 16.29
CA VAL A 733 22.74 9.07 14.83
C VAL A 733 21.57 9.89 14.32
N THR A 734 21.84 10.90 13.49
CA THR A 734 20.81 11.59 12.71
C THR A 734 20.76 10.95 11.33
N ALA A 735 19.68 10.27 10.98
CA ALA A 735 19.50 9.60 9.69
C ALA A 735 18.33 10.22 8.95
N ALA A 736 18.58 10.77 7.74
CA ALA A 736 17.57 11.50 6.95
C ALA A 736 16.80 12.56 7.78
N GLU A 737 17.55 13.42 8.47
CA GLU A 737 17.06 14.48 9.38
C GLU A 737 16.31 14.03 10.65
N VAL A 738 16.18 12.72 10.89
CA VAL A 738 15.57 12.18 12.10
C VAL A 738 16.62 11.74 13.10
N GLU A 739 16.47 12.12 14.37
CA GLU A 739 17.40 11.78 15.44
C GLU A 739 17.06 10.43 16.10
N PHE A 740 18.01 9.50 16.07
CA PHE A 740 17.93 8.21 16.74
C PHE A 740 18.97 8.12 17.85
N PHE A 741 18.52 8.07 19.11
CA PHE A 741 19.40 7.92 20.27
C PHE A 741 19.83 6.47 20.45
N ARG A 742 21.09 6.24 20.88
CA ARG A 742 21.61 4.89 21.12
C ARG A 742 20.79 4.20 22.21
N ARG A 743 20.39 2.96 21.96
CA ARG A 743 19.72 2.08 22.94
C ARG A 743 20.77 1.25 23.68
N GLU A 744 20.63 1.13 25.00
CA GLU A 744 21.42 0.20 25.81
C GLU A 744 20.61 -1.11 25.93
N VAL A 745 20.90 -2.08 25.04
CA VAL A 745 20.21 -3.38 25.00
C VAL A 745 21.15 -4.48 25.48
N GLY A 746 20.69 -5.26 26.46
CA GLY A 746 21.49 -6.36 27.03
C GLY A 746 22.67 -5.87 27.87
N THR A 747 23.80 -6.57 27.80
CA THR A 747 25.03 -6.21 28.53
C THR A 747 26.14 -5.71 27.62
N ARG A 748 27.09 -4.97 28.19
CA ARG A 748 28.30 -4.59 27.46
C ARG A 748 29.20 -5.82 27.29
N ASP A 749 29.95 -5.87 26.20
CA ASP A 749 30.84 -6.98 25.90
C ASP A 749 31.76 -7.29 27.09
N GLY A 750 31.79 -8.57 27.49
CA GLY A 750 32.57 -9.07 28.63
C GLY A 750 31.90 -8.92 30.00
N GLN A 751 30.72 -8.29 30.09
CA GLN A 751 29.89 -8.34 31.29
C GLN A 751 28.95 -9.54 31.25
N THR A 752 28.61 -10.03 32.44
CA THR A 752 27.63 -11.10 32.60
C THR A 752 26.30 -10.46 32.97
N PHE A 753 25.26 -10.78 32.19
CA PHE A 753 23.90 -10.38 32.51
C PHE A 753 23.52 -10.86 33.90
N LYS A 754 22.76 -10.05 34.66
CA LYS A 754 22.27 -10.42 35.98
C LYS A 754 20.84 -9.95 36.17
N ILE A 755 19.99 -10.84 36.65
CA ILE A 755 18.67 -10.49 37.18
C ILE A 755 18.76 -10.16 38.66
N THR A 756 17.73 -9.50 39.18
CA THR A 756 17.44 -9.50 40.61
C THR A 756 16.51 -10.67 40.91
N PRO A 757 16.96 -11.71 41.64
CA PRO A 757 16.10 -12.86 41.96
C PRO A 757 14.88 -12.43 42.78
N LEU A 758 13.71 -13.02 42.48
CA LEU A 758 12.47 -12.75 43.23
C LEU A 758 12.56 -13.13 44.71
N ARG A 759 13.42 -14.10 45.04
CA ARG A 759 13.69 -14.61 46.40
C ARG A 759 15.18 -14.96 46.56
N PRO A 760 15.71 -15.00 47.79
CA PRO A 760 17.07 -15.45 48.04
C PRO A 760 17.34 -16.85 47.47
N ILE A 761 18.46 -17.03 46.76
CA ILE A 761 18.76 -18.29 46.07
C ILE A 761 18.85 -19.49 47.03
N GLU A 762 19.35 -19.29 48.25
CA GLU A 762 19.42 -20.36 49.26
C GLU A 762 18.03 -20.86 49.69
N GLU A 763 17.07 -19.96 49.85
CA GLU A 763 15.68 -20.33 50.16
C GLU A 763 15.07 -21.14 49.01
N LEU A 764 15.28 -20.70 47.77
CA LEU A 764 14.85 -21.43 46.57
C LEU A 764 15.50 -22.81 46.47
N ARG A 765 16.77 -22.94 46.87
CA ARG A 765 17.51 -24.21 46.87
C ARG A 765 16.86 -25.23 47.80
N GLU A 766 16.59 -24.83 49.04
CA GLU A 766 15.95 -25.72 50.03
C GLU A 766 14.57 -26.19 49.56
N VAL A 767 13.78 -25.29 48.97
CA VAL A 767 12.44 -25.62 48.45
C VAL A 767 12.55 -26.56 47.26
N ALA A 768 13.44 -26.27 46.30
CA ALA A 768 13.56 -27.05 45.07
C ALA A 768 14.13 -28.45 45.33
N GLN A 769 15.10 -28.62 46.24
CA GLN A 769 15.68 -29.93 46.58
C GLN A 769 14.69 -30.87 47.28
N LYS A 770 13.66 -30.32 47.96
CA LYS A 770 12.57 -31.11 48.56
C LYS A 770 11.45 -31.43 47.56
N ALA A 771 11.44 -30.79 46.40
CA ALA A 771 10.43 -31.01 45.37
C ALA A 771 10.79 -32.20 44.48
N LEU A 772 9.78 -32.81 43.88
CA LEU A 772 9.94 -33.90 42.92
C LEU A 772 9.64 -33.40 41.50
N PRO A 773 10.36 -33.89 40.48
CA PRO A 773 10.01 -33.62 39.08
C PRO A 773 8.59 -34.11 38.78
N PRO A 774 7.91 -33.51 37.79
CA PRO A 774 6.57 -33.95 37.41
C PRO A 774 6.60 -35.42 36.95
N GLU A 775 5.57 -36.18 37.32
CA GLU A 775 5.43 -37.56 36.90
C GLU A 775 5.17 -37.65 35.40
N GLU A 776 5.89 -38.55 34.72
CA GLU A 776 5.75 -38.79 33.29
C GLU A 776 5.33 -40.22 33.00
N ASN A 777 4.32 -40.37 32.14
CA ASN A 777 3.91 -41.64 31.56
C ASN A 777 4.33 -41.68 30.09
N GLY A 778 4.95 -42.78 29.66
CA GLY A 778 5.43 -42.92 28.29
C GLY A 778 6.46 -44.04 28.14
N ASP A 779 6.69 -44.43 26.88
CA ASP A 779 7.76 -45.34 26.49
C ASP A 779 9.08 -44.56 26.39
N PHE A 780 9.87 -44.62 27.46
CA PHE A 780 11.13 -43.90 27.59
C PHE A 780 12.33 -44.85 27.53
N ARG A 781 13.40 -44.41 26.88
CA ARG A 781 14.67 -45.10 26.85
C ARG A 781 15.34 -45.03 28.23
N PRO A 782 16.13 -46.06 28.62
CA PRO A 782 17.03 -45.96 29.75
C PRO A 782 17.94 -44.73 29.62
N SER A 783 18.15 -44.02 30.71
CA SER A 783 19.07 -42.87 30.74
C SER A 783 20.51 -43.38 30.79
N GLU A 784 21.35 -42.87 29.90
CA GLU A 784 22.77 -43.16 29.83
C GLU A 784 23.53 -41.83 29.69
N LEU A 785 23.67 -41.13 30.82
CA LEU A 785 24.41 -39.88 30.87
C LEU A 785 25.91 -40.17 30.86
N VAL A 786 26.61 -39.67 29.84
CA VAL A 786 28.06 -39.76 29.70
C VAL A 786 28.67 -38.37 29.77
N GLU A 787 29.87 -38.29 30.34
CA GLU A 787 30.60 -37.03 30.40
C GLU A 787 31.20 -36.70 29.03
N VAL A 788 30.98 -35.48 28.53
CA VAL A 788 31.42 -35.14 27.16
C VAL A 788 32.94 -35.23 27.01
N VAL A 789 33.69 -34.75 28.01
CA VAL A 789 35.16 -34.74 27.98
C VAL A 789 35.80 -36.13 28.13
N SER A 790 35.05 -37.16 28.57
CA SER A 790 35.56 -38.53 28.56
C SER A 790 35.56 -39.13 27.14
N LEU A 791 34.69 -38.63 26.25
CA LEU A 791 34.66 -39.02 24.83
C LEU A 791 35.70 -38.25 24.01
N ASP A 792 35.93 -36.98 24.32
CA ASP A 792 36.97 -36.16 23.69
C ASP A 792 37.49 -35.08 24.68
N PRO A 793 38.72 -35.22 25.21
CA PRO A 793 39.27 -34.30 26.20
C PRO A 793 39.65 -32.93 25.64
N SER A 794 39.55 -32.72 24.31
CA SER A 794 39.81 -31.42 23.68
C SER A 794 38.61 -30.45 23.69
N VAL A 795 37.43 -30.93 24.09
CA VAL A 795 36.28 -30.04 24.37
C VAL A 795 36.56 -29.24 25.63
N GLN A 796 36.37 -27.92 25.58
CA GLN A 796 36.56 -27.05 26.74
C GLN A 796 35.26 -26.89 27.52
N LEU A 797 35.39 -26.74 28.84
CA LEU A 797 34.27 -26.52 29.74
C LEU A 797 34.41 -25.15 30.42
N ASP A 798 33.34 -24.37 30.36
CA ASP A 798 33.13 -23.14 31.13
C ASP A 798 31.73 -23.20 31.73
N ILE A 799 31.54 -24.15 32.65
CA ILE A 799 30.23 -24.47 33.24
C ILE A 799 29.78 -23.33 34.15
N ARG A 800 28.96 -22.43 33.62
CA ARG A 800 28.64 -21.15 34.25
C ARG A 800 27.91 -21.30 35.57
N TYR A 801 27.06 -22.31 35.67
CA TYR A 801 26.31 -22.62 36.89
C TYR A 801 27.13 -23.36 37.95
N ALA A 802 28.38 -23.75 37.68
CA ALA A 802 29.34 -24.17 38.70
C ALA A 802 30.10 -23.00 39.35
N THR A 803 29.81 -21.76 38.92
CA THR A 803 30.43 -20.52 39.43
C THR A 803 29.36 -19.47 39.72
N THR A 804 29.75 -18.26 40.13
CA THR A 804 28.85 -17.09 40.28
C THR A 804 28.71 -16.28 38.98
N ASN A 805 29.34 -16.75 37.90
CA ASN A 805 29.37 -16.09 36.61
C ASN A 805 28.17 -16.52 35.74
N ASN A 806 26.95 -16.23 36.21
CA ASN A 806 25.70 -16.55 35.52
C ASN A 806 24.62 -15.51 35.84
N PHE A 807 23.44 -15.64 35.20
CA PHE A 807 22.35 -14.67 35.31
C PHE A 807 21.81 -14.42 36.73
N THR A 808 22.00 -15.36 37.67
CA THR A 808 21.56 -15.18 39.08
C THR A 808 22.68 -14.73 40.02
N GLY A 809 23.94 -14.79 39.57
CA GLY A 809 25.11 -14.50 40.40
C GLY A 809 25.43 -15.56 41.47
N SER A 810 24.84 -16.76 41.41
CA SER A 810 24.97 -17.80 42.44
C SER A 810 25.42 -19.16 41.88
N GLN A 811 26.05 -20.00 42.70
CA GLN A 811 26.48 -21.34 42.29
C GLN A 811 25.34 -22.37 42.44
N PHE A 812 25.17 -23.27 41.47
CA PHE A 812 24.15 -24.33 41.47
C PHE A 812 24.75 -25.74 41.35
N TYR A 813 25.91 -25.88 40.70
CA TYR A 813 26.64 -27.14 40.58
C TYR A 813 27.90 -27.13 41.45
N GLN A 814 28.21 -28.26 42.08
CA GLN A 814 29.43 -28.42 42.87
C GLN A 814 30.64 -28.81 41.99
N GLN A 815 30.39 -29.33 40.79
CA GLN A 815 31.41 -29.76 39.84
C GLN A 815 31.19 -29.08 38.48
N ALA A 816 32.27 -28.59 37.86
CA ALA A 816 32.24 -28.04 36.50
C ALA A 816 32.38 -29.16 35.46
N ARG A 817 31.33 -29.98 35.33
CA ARG A 817 31.27 -31.13 34.39
C ARG A 817 30.08 -30.98 33.45
N ALA A 818 30.16 -31.62 32.29
CA ALA A 818 29.09 -31.62 31.28
C ALA A 818 28.68 -33.05 30.92
N PHE A 819 27.40 -33.37 31.12
CA PHE A 819 26.85 -34.68 30.79
C PHE A 819 25.76 -34.56 29.74
N LEU A 820 25.70 -35.53 28.82
CA LEU A 820 24.64 -35.67 27.83
C LEU A 820 24.25 -37.15 27.73
N GLN A 821 23.06 -37.45 27.21
CA GLN A 821 22.73 -38.82 26.80
C GLN A 821 23.75 -39.27 25.75
N ARG A 822 24.24 -40.51 25.83
CA ARG A 822 25.30 -41.01 24.93
C ARG A 822 25.09 -40.65 23.44
N PRO A 823 23.92 -40.85 22.82
CA PRO A 823 23.73 -40.49 21.41
C PRO A 823 23.89 -38.97 21.14
N ALA A 824 23.47 -38.12 22.07
CA ALA A 824 23.64 -36.68 21.96
C ALA A 824 25.10 -36.27 22.19
N ALA A 825 25.81 -36.90 23.14
CA ALA A 825 27.23 -36.67 23.37
C ALA A 825 28.07 -37.06 22.15
N GLU A 826 27.83 -38.25 21.57
CA GLU A 826 28.52 -38.71 20.36
C GLU A 826 28.23 -37.81 19.15
N ALA A 827 27.01 -37.31 19.01
CA ALA A 827 26.66 -36.33 18.00
C ALA A 827 27.44 -35.02 18.18
N LEU A 828 27.50 -34.50 19.41
CA LEU A 828 28.27 -33.31 19.74
C LEU A 828 29.77 -33.48 19.42
N ILE A 829 30.34 -34.67 19.69
CA ILE A 829 31.74 -34.94 19.34
C ILE A 829 31.97 -34.96 17.82
N ARG A 830 31.00 -35.41 17.01
CA ARG A 830 31.11 -35.29 15.54
C ARG A 830 31.10 -33.84 15.09
N VAL A 831 30.25 -32.99 15.70
CA VAL A 831 30.28 -31.53 15.47
C VAL A 831 31.65 -30.95 15.84
N HIS A 832 32.15 -31.25 17.03
CA HIS A 832 33.46 -30.76 17.51
C HIS A 832 34.60 -31.15 16.59
N LYS A 833 34.65 -32.41 16.12
CA LYS A 833 35.68 -32.89 15.19
C LYS A 833 35.63 -32.17 13.85
N LYS A 834 34.42 -31.91 13.32
CA LYS A 834 34.24 -31.16 12.08
C LYS A 834 34.79 -29.74 12.22
N LEU A 835 34.37 -29.01 13.26
CA LEU A 835 34.83 -27.65 13.53
C LEU A 835 36.33 -27.58 13.85
N SER A 836 36.89 -28.62 14.49
CA SER A 836 38.32 -28.70 14.79
C SER A 836 39.17 -28.71 13.53
N SER A 837 38.67 -29.30 12.43
CA SER A 837 39.34 -29.25 11.12
C SER A 837 39.37 -27.84 10.51
N GLU A 838 38.51 -26.93 11.00
CA GLU A 838 38.42 -25.52 10.61
C GLU A 838 39.13 -24.60 11.62
N GLY A 839 39.85 -25.14 12.61
CA GLY A 839 40.58 -24.37 13.61
C GLY A 839 39.73 -23.89 14.79
N LEU A 840 38.53 -24.46 15.00
CA LEU A 840 37.57 -24.07 16.04
C LEU A 840 37.26 -25.24 16.97
N GLY A 841 37.10 -24.97 18.26
CA GLY A 841 36.64 -25.96 19.24
C GLY A 841 35.33 -25.56 19.90
N LEU A 842 34.68 -26.50 20.58
CA LEU A 842 33.47 -26.25 21.36
C LEU A 842 33.80 -25.92 22.82
N LEU A 843 33.17 -24.86 23.34
CA LEU A 843 33.20 -24.46 24.74
C LEU A 843 31.79 -24.61 25.33
N ILE A 844 31.62 -25.54 26.26
CA ILE A 844 30.31 -25.86 26.85
C ILE A 844 30.05 -25.00 28.09
N HIS A 845 28.90 -24.33 28.12
CA HIS A 845 28.41 -23.51 29.23
C HIS A 845 27.42 -24.24 30.15
N ASP A 846 26.57 -25.08 29.57
CA ASP A 846 25.68 -25.99 30.31
C ASP A 846 25.30 -27.21 29.46
N ALA A 847 24.92 -28.32 30.11
CA ALA A 847 24.49 -29.55 29.46
C ALA A 847 23.34 -30.18 30.27
N TYR A 848 23.47 -31.41 30.76
CA TYR A 848 22.49 -31.96 31.69
C TYR A 848 22.35 -31.06 32.94
N ARG A 849 21.13 -30.59 33.19
CA ARG A 849 20.76 -29.77 34.34
C ARG A 849 19.82 -30.58 35.23
N PRO A 850 20.07 -30.78 36.54
CA PRO A 850 19.09 -31.43 37.41
C PRO A 850 17.78 -30.63 37.45
N TRP A 851 16.62 -31.30 37.47
CA TRP A 851 15.31 -30.64 37.45
C TRP A 851 15.12 -29.60 38.57
N TYR A 852 15.62 -29.86 39.78
CA TYR A 852 15.50 -28.89 40.88
C TYR A 852 16.20 -27.55 40.55
N VAL A 853 17.26 -27.55 39.74
CA VAL A 853 17.93 -26.31 39.30
C VAL A 853 17.06 -25.53 38.32
N THR A 854 16.40 -26.22 37.37
CA THR A 854 15.37 -25.59 36.51
C THR A 854 14.27 -24.95 37.34
N LYS A 855 13.82 -25.61 38.40
CA LYS A 855 12.83 -25.05 39.33
C LYS A 855 13.36 -23.79 40.02
N MET A 856 14.62 -23.79 40.49
CA MET A 856 15.24 -22.61 41.06
C MET A 856 15.32 -21.45 40.06
N PHE A 857 15.70 -21.71 38.81
CA PHE A 857 15.77 -20.68 37.77
C PHE A 857 14.40 -20.05 37.52
N TRP A 858 13.36 -20.87 37.40
CA TRP A 858 11.99 -20.40 37.21
C TRP A 858 11.47 -19.59 38.40
N ASP A 859 11.70 -20.05 39.62
CA ASP A 859 11.23 -19.38 40.84
C ASP A 859 12.04 -18.10 41.15
N ALA A 860 13.28 -18.00 40.66
CA ALA A 860 14.11 -16.81 40.78
C ALA A 860 13.77 -15.72 39.75
N THR A 861 13.26 -16.09 38.58
CA THR A 861 13.14 -15.19 37.42
C THR A 861 11.82 -14.40 37.44
N PRO A 862 11.85 -13.07 37.25
CA PRO A 862 10.64 -12.26 37.08
C PRO A 862 9.77 -12.73 35.90
N ASP A 863 8.45 -12.56 36.01
CA ASP A 863 7.51 -13.04 34.99
C ASP A 863 7.81 -12.52 33.58
N SER A 864 8.25 -11.27 33.46
CA SER A 864 8.60 -10.63 32.18
C SER A 864 9.85 -11.21 31.50
N MET A 865 10.59 -12.10 32.16
CA MET A 865 11.82 -12.70 31.65
C MET A 865 11.75 -14.23 31.56
N LYS A 866 10.55 -14.82 31.79
CA LYS A 866 10.38 -16.28 31.82
C LYS A 866 10.52 -16.96 30.46
N ASP A 867 10.59 -16.21 29.37
CA ASP A 867 10.87 -16.75 28.04
C ASP A 867 12.27 -17.37 27.91
N PHE A 868 13.21 -16.96 28.78
CA PHE A 868 14.60 -17.47 28.83
C PHE A 868 14.80 -18.59 29.87
N VAL A 869 13.76 -19.02 30.58
CA VAL A 869 13.86 -20.09 31.57
C VAL A 869 12.76 -21.12 31.41
N ALA A 870 13.13 -22.40 31.38
CA ALA A 870 12.16 -23.47 31.19
C ALA A 870 11.18 -23.60 32.38
N ASN A 871 9.90 -23.78 32.07
CA ASN A 871 8.87 -24.04 33.08
C ASN A 871 9.06 -25.44 33.70
N PRO A 872 9.35 -25.54 35.02
CA PRO A 872 9.65 -26.80 35.68
C PRO A 872 8.47 -27.77 35.69
N ALA A 873 7.23 -27.30 35.56
CA ALA A 873 6.05 -28.16 35.47
C ALA A 873 6.05 -29.05 34.20
N ARG A 874 6.81 -28.68 33.17
CA ARG A 874 6.98 -29.46 31.92
C ARG A 874 8.38 -30.10 31.81
N GLY A 875 9.27 -29.80 32.76
CA GLY A 875 10.71 -30.06 32.66
C GLY A 875 11.39 -29.30 31.51
N SER A 876 12.70 -29.47 31.37
CA SER A 876 13.50 -28.94 30.27
C SER A 876 14.21 -30.05 29.50
N ARG A 877 14.74 -29.76 28.30
CA ARG A 877 15.57 -30.71 27.56
C ARG A 877 16.93 -30.92 28.21
N HIS A 878 17.45 -29.92 28.94
CA HIS A 878 18.60 -30.10 29.81
C HIS A 878 18.33 -31.16 30.89
N ASN A 879 17.13 -31.19 31.49
CA ASN A 879 16.78 -32.22 32.50
C ASN A 879 16.76 -33.63 31.92
N ARG A 880 16.68 -33.77 30.59
CA ARG A 880 16.67 -35.06 29.90
C ARG A 880 18.05 -35.45 29.38
N GLY A 881 19.08 -34.62 29.61
CA GLY A 881 20.43 -34.80 29.07
C GLY A 881 20.50 -34.65 27.56
N CYS A 882 19.54 -33.94 26.95
CA CYS A 882 19.40 -33.80 25.51
C CYS A 882 19.46 -32.35 25.05
N ALA A 883 19.98 -31.43 25.88
CA ALA A 883 20.28 -30.07 25.48
C ALA A 883 21.68 -29.67 25.93
N VAL A 884 22.31 -28.81 25.14
CA VAL A 884 23.62 -28.25 25.42
C VAL A 884 23.62 -26.77 25.09
N ASP A 885 24.18 -25.98 26.00
CA ASP A 885 24.46 -24.56 25.83
C ASP A 885 25.96 -24.41 25.56
N LEU A 886 26.34 -23.83 24.42
CA LEU A 886 27.75 -23.75 24.05
C LEU A 886 28.07 -22.59 23.10
N THR A 887 29.37 -22.30 23.00
CA THR A 887 29.93 -21.38 22.00
C THR A 887 31.15 -22.01 21.31
N LEU A 888 31.71 -21.31 20.33
CA LEU A 888 32.96 -21.65 19.67
C LEU A 888 34.14 -21.02 20.43
N TYR A 889 35.32 -21.64 20.35
CA TYR A 889 36.59 -21.01 20.71
C TYR A 889 37.63 -21.22 19.60
N ASP A 890 38.57 -20.29 19.45
CA ASP A 890 39.65 -20.39 18.46
C ASP A 890 40.74 -21.33 18.99
N LEU A 891 41.06 -22.41 18.27
CA LEU A 891 42.03 -23.42 18.72
C LEU A 891 43.47 -22.87 18.85
N ARG A 892 43.80 -21.78 18.14
CA ARG A 892 45.13 -21.17 18.16
C ARG A 892 45.29 -20.22 19.36
N THR A 893 44.25 -19.49 19.72
CA THR A 893 44.30 -18.50 20.82
C THR A 893 43.74 -19.03 22.14
N GLY A 894 42.93 -20.10 22.09
CA GLY A 894 42.17 -20.62 23.22
C GLY A 894 41.04 -19.70 23.70
N GLN A 895 40.75 -18.61 22.99
CA GLN A 895 39.74 -17.64 23.40
C GLN A 895 38.36 -17.98 22.83
N PRO A 896 37.27 -17.77 23.60
CA PRO A 896 35.92 -17.85 23.09
C PRO A 896 35.71 -16.89 21.91
N ILE A 897 34.99 -17.35 20.88
CA ILE A 897 34.58 -16.54 19.74
C ILE A 897 33.43 -15.63 20.18
N PRO A 898 33.56 -14.30 20.01
CA PRO A 898 32.45 -13.38 20.25
C PRO A 898 31.30 -13.65 19.26
N MET A 899 30.08 -13.82 19.78
CA MET A 899 28.85 -13.91 18.97
C MET A 899 28.19 -12.54 18.93
N VAL A 900 27.18 -12.21 19.73
CA VAL A 900 26.71 -10.81 19.82
C VAL A 900 26.27 -10.50 21.24
N ALA A 901 25.34 -11.28 21.77
CA ALA A 901 25.09 -11.37 23.21
C ALA A 901 26.11 -12.31 23.86
N GLY A 902 26.40 -12.09 25.15
CA GLY A 902 27.03 -13.10 25.98
C GLY A 902 26.06 -14.25 26.31
N TYR A 903 26.59 -15.40 26.73
CA TYR A 903 25.78 -16.47 27.33
C TYR A 903 24.98 -15.92 28.52
N ASP A 904 23.77 -16.47 28.73
CA ASP A 904 22.87 -16.11 29.83
C ASP A 904 22.28 -14.69 29.77
N GLU A 905 22.39 -13.98 28.64
CA GLU A 905 21.81 -12.66 28.46
C GLU A 905 20.31 -12.73 28.11
N PHE A 906 19.43 -12.08 28.89
CA PHE A 906 17.99 -12.06 28.60
C PHE A 906 17.62 -10.80 27.80
N SER A 907 18.06 -10.77 26.54
CA SER A 907 17.80 -9.66 25.62
C SER A 907 17.55 -10.14 24.19
N PRO A 908 16.97 -9.30 23.30
CA PRO A 908 16.84 -9.61 21.88
C PRO A 908 18.15 -9.99 21.18
N ARG A 909 19.32 -9.57 21.71
CA ARG A 909 20.64 -9.91 21.14
C ARG A 909 20.97 -11.41 21.26
N SER A 910 20.27 -12.12 22.13
CA SER A 910 20.42 -13.56 22.36
C SER A 910 19.77 -14.42 21.29
N PHE A 911 18.95 -13.82 20.42
CA PHE A 911 18.20 -14.57 19.43
C PHE A 911 19.12 -15.09 18.31
N PRO A 912 18.90 -16.31 17.79
CA PRO A 912 19.70 -16.90 16.72
C PRO A 912 19.82 -16.07 15.44
N LEU A 913 18.80 -15.27 15.14
CA LEU A 913 18.73 -14.46 13.92
C LEU A 913 18.90 -12.96 14.17
N TYR A 914 19.27 -12.54 15.38
CA TYR A 914 19.43 -11.13 15.71
C TYR A 914 20.32 -10.41 14.68
N PRO A 915 19.86 -9.31 14.04
CA PRO A 915 20.53 -8.74 12.87
C PRO A 915 21.78 -7.92 13.20
N GLY A 916 21.91 -7.39 14.42
CA GLY A 916 23.01 -6.49 14.78
C GLY A 916 24.39 -7.15 14.87
N GLY A 917 25.38 -6.36 15.28
CA GLY A 917 26.77 -6.79 15.39
C GLY A 917 27.56 -6.75 14.06
N THR A 918 28.67 -7.46 14.02
CA THR A 918 29.55 -7.57 12.84
C THR A 918 29.17 -8.76 11.97
N ASN A 919 29.59 -8.75 10.70
CA ASN A 919 29.40 -9.87 9.79
C ASN A 919 30.04 -11.14 10.36
N ARG A 920 31.29 -11.01 10.83
CA ARG A 920 32.06 -12.12 11.42
C ARG A 920 31.30 -12.81 12.58
N GLN A 921 30.70 -12.02 13.46
CA GLN A 921 29.89 -12.51 14.56
C GLN A 921 28.65 -13.29 14.09
N ARG A 922 27.90 -12.74 13.12
CA ARG A 922 26.74 -13.43 12.54
C ARG A 922 27.14 -14.70 11.79
N TRP A 923 28.28 -14.66 11.10
CA TRP A 923 28.84 -15.80 10.37
C TRP A 923 29.19 -16.95 11.31
N TYR A 924 29.85 -16.70 12.44
CA TYR A 924 30.18 -17.77 13.40
C TYR A 924 28.94 -18.36 14.07
N ARG A 925 27.93 -17.54 14.35
CA ARG A 925 26.65 -18.03 14.88
C ARG A 925 25.94 -18.93 13.88
N GLU A 926 25.98 -18.57 12.60
CA GLU A 926 25.44 -19.40 11.52
C GLU A 926 26.22 -20.70 11.33
N LEU A 927 27.56 -20.64 11.35
CA LEU A 927 28.43 -21.81 11.27
C LEU A 927 28.13 -22.79 12.41
N LEU A 928 28.07 -22.29 13.65
CA LEU A 928 27.77 -23.12 14.81
C LEU A 928 26.40 -23.79 14.64
N ARG A 929 25.38 -23.01 14.28
CA ARG A 929 24.01 -23.49 14.11
C ARG A 929 23.93 -24.58 13.05
N THR A 930 24.49 -24.34 11.86
CA THR A 930 24.47 -25.30 10.75
C THR A 930 25.27 -26.56 11.07
N ALA A 931 26.42 -26.45 11.75
CA ALA A 931 27.21 -27.59 12.19
C ALA A 931 26.45 -28.46 13.20
N MET A 932 25.77 -27.84 14.17
CA MET A 932 24.92 -28.55 15.14
C MET A 932 23.71 -29.22 14.45
N GLN A 933 23.03 -28.51 13.54
CA GLN A 933 21.87 -29.04 12.83
C GLN A 933 22.20 -30.24 11.95
N ALA A 934 23.38 -30.26 11.32
CA ALA A 934 23.85 -31.39 10.53
C ALA A 934 23.96 -32.70 11.34
N GLU A 935 24.12 -32.61 12.66
CA GLU A 935 24.23 -33.76 13.57
C GLU A 935 22.95 -34.04 14.38
N GLY A 936 21.81 -33.45 13.96
CA GLY A 936 20.50 -33.75 14.53
C GLY A 936 20.13 -32.91 15.77
N PHE A 937 20.79 -31.77 15.95
CA PHE A 937 20.36 -30.76 16.91
C PHE A 937 19.41 -29.73 16.27
N THR A 938 18.59 -29.08 17.09
CA THR A 938 17.76 -27.94 16.70
C THR A 938 18.04 -26.78 17.65
N ILE A 939 18.25 -25.59 17.10
CA ILE A 939 18.47 -24.38 17.90
C ILE A 939 17.18 -23.92 18.59
N TYR A 940 17.28 -23.40 19.81
CA TYR A 940 16.14 -22.78 20.49
C TYR A 940 15.91 -21.36 19.95
N GLU A 941 14.64 -20.99 19.74
CA GLU A 941 14.28 -19.77 19.01
C GLU A 941 14.68 -18.46 19.71
N TYR A 942 14.91 -18.49 21.03
CA TYR A 942 15.28 -17.32 21.84
C TYR A 942 16.78 -17.26 22.17
N GLU A 943 17.53 -18.34 21.95
CA GLU A 943 18.90 -18.49 22.46
C GLU A 943 19.83 -19.06 21.39
N TRP A 944 20.81 -18.26 20.95
CA TRP A 944 21.74 -18.65 19.90
C TRP A 944 22.71 -19.78 20.32
N TRP A 945 22.89 -19.98 21.63
CA TRP A 945 23.80 -20.95 22.22
C TRP A 945 23.15 -22.29 22.54
N HIS A 946 21.82 -22.38 22.56
CA HIS A 946 21.07 -23.52 23.09
C HIS A 946 20.63 -24.48 21.98
N PHE A 947 21.03 -25.75 22.10
CA PHE A 947 20.77 -26.77 21.10
C PHE A 947 20.11 -28.01 21.70
N ASP A 948 18.91 -28.34 21.19
CA ASP A 948 18.12 -29.52 21.54
C ASP A 948 18.44 -30.70 20.62
N PHE A 949 18.76 -31.87 21.17
CA PHE A 949 18.93 -33.09 20.40
C PHE A 949 17.57 -33.72 20.03
N LYS A 950 17.38 -34.12 18.77
CA LYS A 950 16.10 -34.59 18.20
C LYS A 950 15.32 -35.62 19.02
N ASP A 951 16.01 -36.51 19.75
CA ASP A 951 15.42 -37.61 20.51
C ASP A 951 15.01 -37.24 21.95
N TRP A 952 15.08 -35.97 22.35
CA TRP A 952 14.86 -35.54 23.74
C TRP A 952 13.56 -36.05 24.36
N ARG A 953 12.48 -36.18 23.57
CA ARG A 953 11.17 -36.69 24.03
C ARG A 953 11.19 -38.17 24.46
N LYS A 954 12.25 -38.91 24.11
CA LYS A 954 12.41 -40.34 24.45
C LYS A 954 13.10 -40.56 25.79
N TYR A 955 13.50 -39.51 26.51
CA TYR A 955 14.17 -39.60 27.80
C TYR A 955 13.32 -38.94 28.88
N ARG A 956 13.23 -39.52 30.07
CA ARG A 956 12.50 -38.96 31.23
C ARG A 956 13.19 -37.70 31.77
N ILE A 957 12.42 -36.85 32.44
CA ILE A 957 12.96 -35.75 33.26
C ILE A 957 13.83 -36.34 34.37
N GLY A 958 15.12 -36.02 34.34
CA GLY A 958 16.12 -36.40 35.33
C GLY A 958 16.27 -35.37 36.45
N ASN A 959 16.66 -35.85 37.63
CA ASN A 959 16.92 -35.02 38.80
C ASN A 959 18.15 -35.48 39.62
N LEU A 960 19.01 -36.31 39.02
CA LEU A 960 20.29 -36.71 39.63
C LEU A 960 21.22 -35.50 39.72
N THR A 961 21.94 -35.36 40.84
CA THR A 961 23.09 -34.44 40.93
C THR A 961 24.29 -35.00 40.18
N PHE A 962 25.29 -34.17 39.88
CA PHE A 962 26.46 -34.60 39.10
C PHE A 962 27.27 -35.69 39.83
N GLU A 963 27.27 -35.68 41.16
CA GLU A 963 27.95 -36.65 42.02
C GLU A 963 27.25 -38.01 42.03
N GLN A 964 25.96 -38.05 41.67
CA GLN A 964 25.15 -39.27 41.62
C GLN A 964 25.23 -39.95 40.24
N ILE A 965 25.79 -39.29 39.23
CA ILE A 965 25.98 -39.87 37.91
C ILE A 965 27.22 -40.79 37.97
N PRO A 966 27.08 -42.08 37.62
CA PRO A 966 28.19 -43.02 37.67
C PRO A 966 29.30 -42.62 36.67
N PRO A 967 30.57 -42.97 36.93
CA PRO A 967 31.64 -42.82 35.94
C PRO A 967 31.26 -43.57 34.66
N SER A 968 31.59 -42.99 33.50
CA SER A 968 31.43 -43.69 32.22
C SER A 968 32.53 -44.75 32.11
N ASP A 969 32.16 -46.00 31.81
CA ASP A 969 33.11 -47.05 31.38
C ASP A 969 33.63 -46.78 29.96
#